data_AF-A0A6J0IUB3-F1
#
_entry.id   AF-A0A6J0IUB3-F1
#
_cell.length_a   1.000
_cell.length_b   1.000
_cell.length_c   1.000
_cell.angle_alpha   90.00
_cell.angle_beta   90.00
_cell.angle_gamma   90.00
#
_symmetry.space_group_name_H-M   'P 1'
#
loop_
_entity.id
_entity.type
_entity.pdbx_description
1 polymer ?
#
loop_
_entity_poly.entity_id
_entity_poly.type
_entity_poly.pdbx_seq_one_letter_code
_entity_poly.pdbx_strand_id
1 'polypeptide(L)'
;MGTGPQGYLRGSAVLGTPFTCDFEDGDCGWQDVGTSTYRWVRGRASLAMWGTGPHSDHTVGTDLGSFLVTVSPPAKTVATAWLRSPEMQEAAATCEIRAWYHLSGSCEGTQGLNEMDQPVLRLDVAYRDEVVGLWQSPERSSKGWHQLVAYLGRIAGQFQLIFSLTQPPACGAEVALDDIIFRNCGLPGPGQQDCGAQESRCSRGSCVAQHRLCDGTDDCGDGSDEDTTRCKSFTNCSFERDLCDWEAEPGPPSWDRNTSLNLGTLYGFPTRDHSTTSRAGFFLHVNSAPNTGPSGTAQLSSPTFQATSSCSLVLYCHLHGSANSNLSIFYVTNSTKQLVRERTGDMGSCWFRERVNFSVTEAFKVLIEGVAGNGGTVAIDDLILSPGCVKEQGKSPVTLPSQAGAGPCAAGEVACDSGVCIAAELACDFNNTCTDSSDEKHCGATTFESGAGGWHDVSVGHLRWGLQRLAEPNTFLTGSFLALQEGEGQMVGAAKARTPLLGPSGPTCTMEMSYRIQSGPQGFLAVRILDHTTGTTQLAWHTQGRVVTAGERVRVPLGERSRPFQVELLALVDLQGSASVGVDNVTFEQCYLGVVAPTAAELTCSFERDMCGWYQDQSSDFKWVHNMGQGQGSDHTTGSGYFLSVDPSALWSRGQQAQLITSRQDPAAAPRCLSFWYLLAGPQIGTLNLKLQPEGEEETVLWTCRGTQGSIWHRAWATLPATGQKPYRVAFEVLRDGFLGDVGLDDLALTAGPCGAELSCSFEAEGCGLAASGQGTWQRQSNGTGTTAGPAADHTTGTTAGHYMVVSTGRDSLPAGHRAVLTSQPYQPSVPAQCLAFWYQLSARTPGSLGVFVEQSGVRRKVLSVSTMEGSGWHRGHGTIQPDGDWQVVFEAVGAGGDHGYIALDDLHVSDGACPEPASCDFEQDMCGWSSPSDPHLHSFAWGWKSGVPLAKYPGPEQDHTLGTRNGHYVHFDTSVLGAGGTSALLESQPLPATTDSCLRFWYHMDIPEHLSSGELRVMLHSTAGQRLVWSVEGHHSWGWQGSMVPVQSPSEFQIIFEITTRRWPLEGTVALDDVAYSAGVGCHSSLEEPVEEKPSGSFVAEVVLGLLLALVIVTLVATGGWYWLKQQGLASRTPAESDTPQGFDNITFRDDKVIVSPLPREGDEA
;
A
#
# COMPACT_ATOMS: atom_id res chain seq x y z
N MET A 1 15.99 18.84 34.18
CA MET A 1 17.12 19.38 33.40
C MET A 1 16.96 18.81 32.00
N GLY A 2 16.44 19.63 31.07
CA GLY A 2 16.00 19.18 29.75
C GLY A 2 17.10 19.28 28.70
N THR A 3 17.19 18.25 27.86
CA THR A 3 17.98 18.20 26.63
C THR A 3 17.03 18.50 25.46
N GLY A 4 17.11 19.71 24.90
CA GLY A 4 16.38 20.08 23.68
C GLY A 4 17.09 19.58 22.41
N PRO A 5 16.38 19.48 21.26
CA PRO A 5 16.96 18.96 20.02
C PRO A 5 17.91 19.98 19.39
N GLN A 6 19.16 19.57 19.17
CA GLN A 6 20.21 20.36 18.54
C GLN A 6 20.12 20.25 17.02
N GLY A 7 19.32 21.12 16.39
CA GLY A 7 19.36 21.32 14.94
C GLY A 7 20.66 22.02 14.53
N TYR A 8 21.49 21.36 13.72
CA TYR A 8 22.58 21.82 12.84
C TYR A 8 23.37 23.12 13.15
N LEU A 9 23.48 23.54 14.42
CA LEU A 9 24.20 24.75 14.85
C LEU A 9 25.61 24.46 15.41
N ARG A 10 26.13 23.24 15.27
CA ARG A 10 27.55 22.94 15.54
C ARG A 10 28.17 22.22 14.36
N GLY A 11 29.26 22.81 13.87
CA GLY A 11 29.96 22.38 12.67
C GLY A 11 30.38 20.91 12.66
N SER A 12 30.40 20.39 11.43
CA SER A 12 30.92 19.09 11.00
C SER A 12 30.10 17.88 11.46
N ALA A 13 28.93 17.69 10.85
CA ALA A 13 28.41 16.34 10.67
C ALA A 13 29.41 15.56 9.79
N VAL A 14 29.81 14.38 10.24
CA VAL A 14 30.68 13.46 9.50
C VAL A 14 30.03 13.16 8.16
N LEU A 15 30.81 13.12 7.08
CA LEU A 15 30.34 12.80 5.73
C LEU A 15 29.61 11.44 5.79
N GLY A 16 28.29 11.46 5.54
CA GLY A 16 27.45 10.25 5.48
C GLY A 16 26.39 10.07 6.57
N THR A 17 26.29 10.89 7.62
CA THR A 17 25.17 10.80 8.57
C THR A 17 23.93 11.54 8.03
N PRO A 18 22.81 10.86 7.74
CA PRO A 18 21.61 11.53 7.29
C PRO A 18 20.96 12.33 8.42
N PHE A 19 20.53 13.55 8.13
CA PHE A 19 19.58 14.26 8.99
C PHE A 19 18.18 13.95 8.47
N THR A 20 17.32 13.42 9.34
CA THR A 20 15.94 13.04 9.02
C THR A 20 15.00 13.80 9.93
N CYS A 21 13.93 14.34 9.35
CA CYS A 21 12.79 14.85 10.09
C CYS A 21 11.55 14.04 9.69
N ASP A 22 11.16 13.13 10.58
CA ASP A 22 9.96 12.28 10.52
C ASP A 22 8.76 12.92 11.24
N PHE A 23 8.93 14.13 11.78
CA PHE A 23 7.91 14.87 12.51
C PHE A 23 7.31 14.17 13.74
N GLU A 24 7.86 13.06 14.24
CA GLU A 24 7.26 12.29 15.34
C GLU A 24 7.47 12.92 16.72
N ASP A 25 8.64 13.52 16.94
CA ASP A 25 8.97 14.17 18.22
C ASP A 25 8.75 15.70 18.17
N GLY A 26 8.55 16.28 16.99
CA GLY A 26 8.41 17.72 16.79
C GLY A 26 8.66 18.18 15.35
N ASP A 27 8.53 19.47 15.09
CA ASP A 27 8.61 20.01 13.72
C ASP A 27 10.06 20.11 13.18
N CYS A 28 11.05 19.56 13.90
CA CYS A 28 12.50 19.65 13.63
C CYS A 28 13.04 21.06 13.30
N GLY A 29 12.32 22.11 13.72
CA GLY A 29 12.63 23.51 13.43
C GLY A 29 12.09 24.03 12.10
N TRP A 30 11.34 23.23 11.33
CA TRP A 30 10.54 23.70 10.21
C TRP A 30 9.42 24.62 10.70
N GLN A 31 9.17 25.72 9.99
CA GLN A 31 8.21 26.73 10.39
C GLN A 31 7.40 27.23 9.19
N ASP A 32 6.09 27.32 9.37
CA ASP A 32 5.25 28.06 8.43
C ASP A 32 5.58 29.56 8.53
N VAL A 33 5.86 30.18 7.39
CA VAL A 33 6.12 31.61 7.24
C VAL A 33 5.04 32.30 6.39
N GLY A 34 3.93 31.61 6.16
CA GLY A 34 2.77 32.13 5.47
C GLY A 34 2.10 33.25 6.27
N THR A 35 1.64 34.29 5.58
CA THR A 35 0.85 35.37 6.19
C THR A 35 -0.66 35.16 6.03
N SER A 36 -1.06 34.07 5.38
CA SER A 36 -2.44 33.75 5.05
C SER A 36 -3.06 32.76 6.05
N THR A 37 -4.38 32.57 6.01
CA THR A 37 -5.04 31.51 6.77
C THR A 37 -4.69 30.11 6.27
N TYR A 38 -4.18 30.02 5.04
CA TYR A 38 -3.64 28.81 4.44
C TYR A 38 -2.19 28.64 4.89
N ARG A 39 -1.94 27.62 5.74
CA ARG A 39 -0.68 27.39 6.44
C ARG A 39 -0.42 25.90 6.67
N TRP A 40 0.85 25.56 6.88
CA TRP A 40 1.30 24.25 7.32
C TRP A 40 1.10 24.08 8.83
N VAL A 41 0.61 22.91 9.23
CA VAL A 41 0.51 22.50 10.63
C VAL A 41 0.94 21.04 10.74
N ARG A 42 1.48 20.67 11.90
CA ARG A 42 1.65 19.26 12.23
C ARG A 42 0.28 18.64 12.45
N GLY A 43 0.00 17.61 11.65
CA GLY A 43 -1.23 16.82 11.68
C GLY A 43 -0.93 15.37 12.01
N ARG A 44 -2.01 14.62 12.22
CA ARG A 44 -2.01 13.15 12.27
C ARG A 44 -3.13 12.66 11.37
N ALA A 45 -3.01 11.43 10.90
CA ALA A 45 -4.15 10.79 10.27
C ALA A 45 -5.24 10.64 11.34
N SER A 46 -6.45 11.10 11.04
CA SER A 46 -7.59 10.94 11.96
C SER A 46 -8.85 10.74 11.16
N LEU A 47 -9.77 9.93 11.70
CA LEU A 47 -11.10 9.68 11.12
C LEU A 47 -11.92 10.96 10.87
N ALA A 48 -11.56 12.09 11.49
CA ALA A 48 -12.20 13.38 11.29
C ALA A 48 -11.99 13.99 9.88
N MET A 49 -11.05 13.46 9.08
CA MET A 49 -10.72 13.97 7.73
C MET A 49 -11.07 12.97 6.62
N TRP A 50 -12.24 12.33 6.71
CA TRP A 50 -12.74 11.50 5.62
C TRP A 50 -12.89 12.32 4.33
N GLY A 51 -12.05 12.02 3.33
CA GLY A 51 -12.22 12.43 1.94
C GLY A 51 -11.13 13.32 1.32
N THR A 52 -10.23 13.93 2.10
CA THR A 52 -9.27 14.91 1.52
C THR A 52 -7.80 14.78 1.93
N GLY A 53 -7.43 14.11 3.03
CA GLY A 53 -6.03 13.97 3.49
C GLY A 53 -5.47 12.53 3.42
N PRO A 54 -4.17 12.30 3.72
CA PRO A 54 -3.61 10.94 3.79
C PRO A 54 -4.21 10.15 4.97
N HIS A 55 -4.50 8.86 4.74
CA HIS A 55 -5.12 7.96 5.73
C HIS A 55 -4.14 7.39 6.76
N SER A 56 -2.84 7.49 6.52
CA SER A 56 -1.79 7.07 7.44
C SER A 56 -0.57 7.97 7.28
N ASP A 57 0.21 8.08 8.34
CA ASP A 57 1.57 8.60 8.33
C ASP A 57 2.50 7.71 7.47
N HIS A 58 3.54 8.29 6.86
CA HIS A 58 4.46 7.52 6.02
C HIS A 58 5.58 6.86 6.83
N THR A 59 6.08 7.48 7.89
CA THR A 59 7.12 6.91 8.78
C THR A 59 6.63 5.64 9.48
N VAL A 60 5.49 5.72 10.19
CA VAL A 60 4.97 4.62 11.02
C VAL A 60 4.02 3.71 10.21
N GLY A 61 3.42 4.23 9.15
CA GLY A 61 2.40 3.51 8.38
C GLY A 61 1.06 3.42 9.11
N THR A 62 0.82 4.23 10.13
CA THR A 62 -0.41 4.23 10.92
C THR A 62 -0.95 5.64 11.10
N ASP A 63 -2.14 5.78 11.68
CA ASP A 63 -2.72 7.07 12.04
C ASP A 63 -2.12 7.68 13.33
N LEU A 64 -1.30 6.89 14.06
CA LEU A 64 -0.59 7.33 15.26
C LEU A 64 0.65 8.18 14.95
N GLY A 65 1.21 8.03 13.75
CA GLY A 65 2.33 8.83 13.27
C GLY A 65 1.93 10.26 12.93
N SER A 66 2.93 11.11 12.70
CA SER A 66 2.77 12.54 12.59
C SER A 66 3.43 13.08 11.33
N PHE A 67 2.69 13.89 10.57
CA PHE A 67 3.20 14.53 9.35
C PHE A 67 2.83 16.02 9.32
N LEU A 68 3.40 16.79 8.40
CA LEU A 68 2.95 18.16 8.14
C LEU A 68 1.83 18.17 7.11
N VAL A 69 0.75 18.90 7.38
CA VAL A 69 -0.40 19.03 6.47
C VAL A 69 -0.85 20.49 6.35
N THR A 70 -1.42 20.86 5.22
CA THR A 70 -2.04 22.17 5.03
C THR A 70 -3.50 22.20 5.47
N VAL A 71 -3.94 23.26 6.16
CA VAL A 71 -5.35 23.41 6.61
C VAL A 71 -6.16 24.31 5.66
N SER A 72 -7.34 23.87 5.21
CA SER A 72 -8.27 24.63 4.33
C SER A 72 -9.19 25.63 5.11
N PRO A 73 -9.77 26.75 4.57
CA PRO A 73 -9.64 27.44 3.24
C PRO A 73 -9.50 29.02 3.32
N PRO A 74 -9.68 29.83 2.23
CA PRO A 74 -11.00 30.08 1.61
C PRO A 74 -11.07 29.95 0.06
N ALA A 75 -12.22 29.41 -0.36
CA ALA A 75 -12.69 29.06 -1.71
C ALA A 75 -12.84 30.22 -2.74
N LYS A 76 -12.08 31.32 -2.66
CA LYS A 76 -12.29 32.50 -3.54
C LYS A 76 -11.04 33.20 -4.11
N THR A 77 -9.82 32.91 -3.64
CA THR A 77 -8.59 33.57 -4.12
C THR A 77 -7.41 32.61 -4.14
N VAL A 78 -6.45 32.84 -5.05
CA VAL A 78 -5.17 32.11 -5.04
C VAL A 78 -4.48 32.34 -3.70
N ALA A 79 -4.10 31.27 -3.02
CA ALA A 79 -3.37 31.31 -1.75
C ALA A 79 -2.13 30.40 -1.84
N THR A 80 -1.05 30.81 -1.17
CA THR A 80 0.20 30.04 -1.13
C THR A 80 0.63 29.82 0.32
N ALA A 81 0.80 28.56 0.72
CA ALA A 81 1.39 28.19 2.01
C ALA A 81 2.91 28.06 1.86
N TRP A 82 3.67 28.50 2.86
CA TRP A 82 5.13 28.58 2.81
C TRP A 82 5.74 27.92 4.05
N LEU A 83 6.39 26.78 3.87
CA LEU A 83 7.11 26.09 4.94
C LEU A 83 8.61 26.32 4.76
N ARG A 84 9.29 26.81 5.79
CA ARG A 84 10.71 27.16 5.75
C ARG A 84 11.52 26.28 6.71
N SER A 85 12.68 25.84 6.26
CA SER A 85 13.63 25.09 7.09
C SER A 85 14.37 25.97 8.11
N PRO A 86 15.02 25.39 9.12
CA PRO A 86 16.09 26.05 9.85
C PRO A 86 17.18 26.59 8.89
N GLU A 87 17.94 27.57 9.36
CA GLU A 87 19.11 28.07 8.64
C GLU A 87 20.21 27.01 8.64
N MET A 88 20.64 26.62 7.44
CA MET A 88 21.70 25.65 7.21
C MET A 88 22.96 26.35 6.71
N GLN A 89 24.12 25.72 6.88
CA GLN A 89 25.41 26.25 6.46
C GLN A 89 26.20 25.19 5.70
N GLU A 90 26.73 25.58 4.53
CA GLU A 90 27.54 24.76 3.64
C GLU A 90 26.85 23.46 3.18
N ALA A 91 26.60 23.35 1.88
CA ALA A 91 26.19 22.09 1.26
C ALA A 91 27.27 21.60 0.29
N ALA A 92 27.60 20.31 0.39
CA ALA A 92 28.40 19.63 -0.62
C ALA A 92 27.64 19.49 -1.95
N ALA A 93 28.38 19.38 -3.06
CA ALA A 93 27.80 19.13 -4.39
C ALA A 93 26.95 17.85 -4.46
N THR A 94 27.23 16.89 -3.58
CA THR A 94 26.55 15.60 -3.49
C THR A 94 25.28 15.61 -2.65
N CYS A 95 24.85 16.78 -2.15
CA CYS A 95 23.69 16.92 -1.30
C CYS A 95 22.39 16.55 -2.01
N GLU A 96 21.75 15.50 -1.52
CA GLU A 96 20.47 14.97 -1.99
C GLU A 96 19.41 15.15 -0.90
N ILE A 97 18.29 15.78 -1.28
CA ILE A 97 17.12 15.98 -0.43
C ILE A 97 16.05 14.98 -0.87
N ARG A 98 15.53 14.20 0.07
CA ARG A 98 14.36 13.33 -0.15
C ARG A 98 13.26 13.73 0.81
N ALA A 99 12.01 13.64 0.37
CA ALA A 99 10.86 13.69 1.26
C ALA A 99 9.70 12.92 0.63
N TRP A 100 8.70 12.61 1.44
CA TRP A 100 7.45 12.01 0.99
C TRP A 100 6.35 13.06 1.01
N TYR A 101 5.53 13.06 -0.04
CA TYR A 101 4.41 13.99 -0.15
C TYR A 101 3.14 13.27 -0.59
N HIS A 102 2.01 13.71 -0.06
CA HIS A 102 0.68 13.30 -0.53
C HIS A 102 0.00 14.55 -1.07
N LEU A 103 -0.46 14.52 -2.32
CA LEU A 103 -1.18 15.64 -2.95
C LEU A 103 -2.54 15.13 -3.42
N SER A 104 -3.59 15.53 -2.72
CA SER A 104 -4.99 15.18 -3.01
C SER A 104 -5.80 16.44 -3.27
N GLY A 105 -6.57 16.46 -4.36
CA GLY A 105 -7.46 17.58 -4.66
C GLY A 105 -8.15 17.41 -6.01
N SER A 106 -9.49 17.50 -6.01
CA SER A 106 -10.31 17.57 -7.22
C SER A 106 -10.81 19.00 -7.41
N CYS A 107 -10.53 19.60 -8.56
CA CYS A 107 -11.18 20.85 -8.96
C CYS A 107 -12.53 20.51 -9.59
N GLU A 108 -13.51 20.10 -8.77
CA GLU A 108 -14.85 19.80 -9.26
C GLU A 108 -15.65 21.09 -9.48
N GLY A 109 -16.02 21.35 -10.74
CA GLY A 109 -17.08 22.29 -11.09
C GLY A 109 -16.65 23.69 -11.50
N THR A 110 -15.94 23.85 -12.63
CA THR A 110 -16.19 24.98 -13.54
C THR A 110 -15.96 24.54 -14.99
N GLN A 111 -17.05 24.22 -15.70
CA GLN A 111 -17.00 24.17 -17.17
C GLN A 111 -16.56 25.55 -17.68
N GLY A 112 -15.34 25.67 -18.18
CA GLY A 112 -14.90 26.83 -18.97
C GLY A 112 -13.66 27.60 -18.51
N LEU A 113 -12.94 27.15 -17.46
CA LEU A 113 -11.58 27.66 -17.18
C LEU A 113 -10.55 26.66 -17.68
N ASN A 114 -9.47 27.16 -18.27
CA ASN A 114 -8.41 26.37 -18.90
C ASN A 114 -7.89 25.28 -17.94
N GLU A 115 -7.63 24.10 -18.47
CA GLU A 115 -7.07 22.89 -17.81
C GLU A 115 -5.72 23.08 -17.06
N MET A 116 -5.21 24.30 -16.88
CA MET A 116 -3.84 24.59 -16.40
C MET A 116 -3.71 24.95 -14.91
N ASP A 117 -4.80 25.11 -14.17
CA ASP A 117 -4.73 25.55 -12.78
C ASP A 117 -4.98 24.36 -11.83
N GLN A 118 -3.94 23.53 -11.64
CA GLN A 118 -3.88 22.45 -10.62
C GLN A 118 -2.98 22.86 -9.45
N PRO A 119 -3.18 22.30 -8.24
CA PRO A 119 -2.28 22.57 -7.11
C PRO A 119 -0.87 22.06 -7.40
N VAL A 120 0.14 22.90 -7.21
CA VAL A 120 1.55 22.56 -7.47
C VAL A 120 2.36 22.73 -6.20
N LEU A 121 3.02 21.65 -5.76
CA LEU A 121 4.03 21.66 -4.71
C LEU A 121 5.41 21.97 -5.32
N ARG A 122 6.12 22.94 -4.76
CA ARG A 122 7.48 23.31 -5.16
C ARG A 122 8.43 23.24 -3.98
N LEU A 123 9.66 22.84 -4.26
CA LEU A 123 10.78 22.94 -3.34
C LEU A 123 11.79 23.93 -3.93
N ASP A 124 12.04 25.01 -3.19
CA ASP A 124 12.96 26.08 -3.53
C ASP A 124 14.09 26.18 -2.50
N VAL A 125 15.24 26.69 -2.91
CA VAL A 125 16.32 27.12 -2.01
C VAL A 125 16.42 28.65 -2.01
N ALA A 126 16.44 29.22 -0.81
CA ALA A 126 16.81 30.61 -0.58
C ALA A 126 18.30 30.67 -0.22
N TYR A 127 19.09 31.32 -1.08
CA TYR A 127 20.52 31.48 -0.90
C TYR A 127 20.95 32.88 -1.37
N ARG A 128 21.71 33.59 -0.53
CA ARG A 128 22.00 35.02 -0.69
C ARG A 128 20.70 35.85 -0.70
N ASP A 129 20.34 36.40 -1.86
CA ASP A 129 19.10 37.17 -2.08
C ASP A 129 18.25 36.58 -3.22
N GLU A 130 18.57 35.36 -3.67
CA GLU A 130 17.84 34.66 -4.73
C GLU A 130 17.07 33.47 -4.17
N VAL A 131 15.89 33.22 -4.76
CA VAL A 131 15.10 32.00 -4.53
C VAL A 131 15.09 31.20 -5.83
N VAL A 132 15.58 29.98 -5.75
CA VAL A 132 15.83 29.13 -6.91
C VAL A 132 15.11 27.80 -6.73
N GLY A 133 14.35 27.40 -7.75
CA GLY A 133 13.62 26.13 -7.73
C GLY A 133 14.57 24.93 -7.79
N LEU A 134 14.32 23.94 -6.95
CA LEU A 134 15.02 22.64 -6.98
C LEU A 134 14.14 21.56 -7.59
N TRP A 135 12.84 21.60 -7.32
CA TRP A 135 11.90 20.56 -7.74
C TRP A 135 10.46 21.09 -7.78
N GLN A 136 9.64 20.50 -8.64
CA GLN A 136 8.21 20.78 -8.78
C GLN A 136 7.44 19.47 -8.96
N SER A 137 6.26 19.35 -8.33
CA SER A 137 5.38 18.20 -8.49
C SER A 137 4.80 18.11 -9.91
N PRO A 138 4.57 16.89 -10.44
CA PRO A 138 3.81 16.69 -11.67
C PRO A 138 2.41 17.31 -11.57
N GLU A 139 1.80 17.64 -12.71
CA GLU A 139 0.46 18.24 -12.77
C GLU A 139 -0.62 17.30 -12.21
N ARG A 140 -0.54 16.00 -12.54
CA ARG A 140 -1.44 14.98 -11.99
C ARG A 140 -0.72 14.14 -10.93
N SER A 141 -1.14 14.23 -9.68
CA SER A 141 -0.76 13.27 -8.64
C SER A 141 -1.82 12.19 -8.50
N SER A 142 -1.39 10.92 -8.36
CA SER A 142 -2.28 9.84 -7.95
C SER A 142 -2.51 9.86 -6.44
N LYS A 143 -3.56 9.18 -5.97
CA LYS A 143 -3.80 8.96 -4.53
C LYS A 143 -2.60 8.22 -3.91
N GLY A 144 -2.22 8.55 -2.67
CA GLY A 144 -1.11 7.91 -1.96
C GLY A 144 0.14 8.79 -1.74
N TRP A 145 1.11 8.24 -1.00
CA TRP A 145 2.38 8.90 -0.69
C TRP A 145 3.39 8.73 -1.83
N HIS A 146 4.00 9.84 -2.26
CA HIS A 146 4.96 9.91 -3.36
C HIS A 146 6.31 10.40 -2.87
N GLN A 147 7.39 9.84 -3.41
CA GLN A 147 8.74 10.29 -3.07
C GLN A 147 9.17 11.46 -3.97
N LEU A 148 9.63 12.55 -3.37
CA LEU A 148 10.37 13.61 -4.05
C LEU A 148 11.87 13.43 -3.84
N VAL A 149 12.66 13.68 -4.90
CA VAL A 149 14.12 13.69 -4.85
C VAL A 149 14.61 14.95 -5.54
N ALA A 150 15.38 15.76 -4.82
CA ALA A 150 15.93 17.01 -5.31
C ALA A 150 17.43 17.09 -5.03
N TYR A 151 18.18 17.64 -5.97
CA TYR A 151 19.63 17.84 -5.85
C TYR A 151 19.93 19.30 -5.63
N LEU A 152 20.52 19.61 -4.48
CA LEU A 152 20.83 20.98 -4.10
C LEU A 152 22.03 21.52 -4.89
N GLY A 153 23.04 20.68 -5.07
CA GLY A 153 24.36 21.10 -5.56
C GLY A 153 25.16 21.84 -4.49
N ARG A 154 26.33 22.37 -4.89
CA ARG A 154 27.26 23.05 -3.99
C ARG A 154 26.71 24.41 -3.58
N ILE A 155 26.54 24.64 -2.28
CA ILE A 155 26.14 25.96 -1.73
C ILE A 155 27.12 26.42 -0.66
N ALA A 156 27.82 27.53 -0.93
CA ALA A 156 28.82 28.14 -0.05
C ALA A 156 28.20 29.22 0.84
N GLY A 157 28.02 28.94 2.12
CA GLY A 157 27.43 29.84 3.11
C GLY A 157 26.06 29.40 3.62
N GLN A 158 25.27 30.37 4.06
CA GLN A 158 23.96 30.16 4.69
C GLN A 158 22.86 29.99 3.65
N PHE A 159 21.99 29.00 3.84
CA PHE A 159 20.82 28.78 2.98
C PHE A 159 19.64 28.21 3.76
N GLN A 160 18.45 28.32 3.17
CA GLN A 160 17.21 27.74 3.71
C GLN A 160 16.43 27.07 2.58
N LEU A 161 15.75 25.97 2.89
CA LEU A 161 14.79 25.35 1.98
C LEU A 161 13.38 25.87 2.25
N ILE A 162 12.62 25.99 1.18
CA ILE A 162 11.26 26.51 1.20
C ILE A 162 10.38 25.54 0.41
N PHE A 163 9.41 24.91 1.09
CA PHE A 163 8.30 24.26 0.41
C PHE A 163 7.18 25.27 0.21
N SER A 164 6.71 25.41 -1.03
CA SER A 164 5.60 26.28 -1.37
C SER A 164 4.51 25.50 -2.08
N LEU A 165 3.26 25.77 -1.69
CA LEU A 165 2.09 25.15 -2.29
C LEU A 165 1.10 26.22 -2.69
N THR A 166 0.88 26.35 -4.00
CA THR A 166 -0.03 27.36 -4.56
C THR A 166 -1.33 26.70 -4.99
N GLN A 167 -2.44 27.20 -4.46
CA GLN A 167 -3.78 26.69 -4.76
C GLN A 167 -4.58 27.65 -5.63
N PRO A 168 -5.20 27.18 -6.72
CA PRO A 168 -6.16 27.95 -7.51
C PRO A 168 -7.46 28.26 -6.74
N PRO A 169 -8.22 29.30 -7.14
CA PRO A 169 -9.54 29.55 -6.58
C PRO A 169 -10.48 28.37 -6.85
N ALA A 170 -11.23 27.95 -5.83
CA ALA A 170 -12.21 26.83 -5.87
C ALA A 170 -11.64 25.39 -5.86
N CYS A 171 -10.32 25.19 -5.82
CA CYS A 171 -9.74 23.87 -5.60
C CYS A 171 -9.44 23.67 -4.09
N GLY A 172 -10.07 22.67 -3.46
CA GLY A 172 -9.81 22.26 -2.08
C GLY A 172 -8.79 21.13 -2.03
N ALA A 173 -7.53 21.42 -2.38
CA ALA A 173 -6.48 20.41 -2.29
C ALA A 173 -5.89 20.36 -0.87
N GLU A 174 -5.46 19.20 -0.42
CA GLU A 174 -4.69 19.04 0.80
C GLU A 174 -3.36 18.39 0.43
N VAL A 175 -2.28 18.94 0.99
CA VAL A 175 -0.96 18.35 0.86
C VAL A 175 -0.45 17.96 2.22
N ALA A 176 0.10 16.76 2.28
CA ALA A 176 0.91 16.32 3.40
C ALA A 176 2.38 16.15 2.98
N LEU A 177 3.28 16.39 3.91
CA LEU A 177 4.73 16.21 3.81
C LEU A 177 5.22 15.41 5.00
N ASP A 178 6.10 14.44 4.73
CA ASP A 178 6.68 13.57 5.74
C ASP A 178 8.11 13.14 5.37
N ASP A 179 8.88 12.65 6.36
CA ASP A 179 10.21 12.03 6.19
C ASP A 179 11.22 12.87 5.37
N ILE A 180 11.48 14.12 5.78
CA ILE A 180 12.47 14.97 5.09
C ILE A 180 13.89 14.52 5.45
N ILE A 181 14.59 13.93 4.49
CA ILE A 181 15.92 13.33 4.65
C ILE A 181 16.96 14.08 3.82
N PHE A 182 18.06 14.46 4.46
CA PHE A 182 19.25 15.03 3.83
C PHE A 182 20.35 13.97 3.76
N ARG A 183 20.80 13.60 2.56
CA ARG A 183 21.88 12.63 2.35
C ARG A 183 23.08 13.28 1.70
N ASN A 184 24.27 12.96 2.23
CA ASN A 184 25.57 13.38 1.67
C ASN A 184 25.74 14.91 1.53
N CYS A 185 25.08 15.70 2.38
CA CYS A 185 25.18 17.16 2.32
C CYS A 185 26.43 17.72 3.03
N GLY A 186 27.13 16.91 3.83
CA GLY A 186 28.33 17.32 4.55
C GLY A 186 29.58 17.41 3.66
N LEU A 187 30.40 18.43 3.88
CA LEU A 187 31.69 18.61 3.21
C LEU A 187 32.72 17.56 3.67
N PRO A 188 33.72 17.22 2.82
CA PRO A 188 34.79 16.29 3.19
C PRO A 188 35.50 16.67 4.49
N GLY A 189 35.65 15.70 5.39
CA GLY A 189 36.29 15.90 6.69
C GLY A 189 37.79 16.19 6.56
N PRO A 190 38.36 17.15 7.32
CA PRO A 190 39.80 17.39 7.34
C PRO A 190 40.49 16.28 8.16
N GLY A 191 41.18 15.33 7.51
CA GLY A 191 41.67 14.14 8.22
C GLY A 191 42.77 13.31 7.59
N GLN A 192 43.17 13.51 6.34
CA GLN A 192 44.30 12.79 5.75
C GLN A 192 45.55 13.67 5.75
N GLN A 193 46.57 13.26 6.53
CA GLN A 193 47.88 13.90 6.51
C GLN A 193 48.62 13.67 5.19
N ASP A 194 48.31 12.58 4.48
CA ASP A 194 48.79 12.24 3.14
C ASP A 194 47.61 11.84 2.25
N CYS A 195 47.48 12.51 1.09
CA CYS A 195 46.53 12.11 0.05
C CYS A 195 47.10 10.92 -0.75
N GLY A 196 46.22 10.08 -1.31
CA GLY A 196 46.63 8.97 -2.17
C GLY A 196 47.38 9.43 -3.42
N ALA A 197 48.06 8.50 -4.11
CA ALA A 197 48.87 8.81 -5.29
C ALA A 197 48.07 9.38 -6.50
N GLN A 198 46.73 9.29 -6.48
CA GLN A 198 45.81 9.82 -7.50
C GLN A 198 44.87 10.89 -6.92
N GLU A 199 45.26 11.52 -5.82
CA GLU A 199 44.48 12.54 -5.12
C GLU A 199 45.30 13.83 -4.97
N SER A 200 44.61 14.95 -5.07
CA SER A 200 45.13 16.28 -4.85
C SER A 200 44.66 16.82 -3.50
N ARG A 201 45.57 17.49 -2.78
CA ARG A 201 45.27 18.08 -1.47
C ARG A 201 44.53 19.40 -1.62
N CYS A 202 43.47 19.57 -0.83
CA CYS A 202 42.73 20.82 -0.62
C CYS A 202 43.38 21.69 0.45
N SER A 203 43.14 23.00 0.41
CA SER A 203 43.68 23.94 1.41
C SER A 203 43.11 23.68 2.82
N ARG A 204 41.86 23.21 2.89
CA ARG A 204 41.18 22.75 4.10
C ARG A 204 41.74 21.44 4.68
N GLY A 205 42.60 20.72 3.94
CA GLY A 205 43.21 19.46 4.39
C GLY A 205 42.41 18.19 4.07
N SER A 206 41.35 18.30 3.25
CA SER A 206 40.71 17.18 2.55
C SER A 206 41.49 16.79 1.30
N CYS A 207 41.17 15.63 0.72
CA CYS A 207 41.76 15.13 -0.52
C CYS A 207 40.63 14.98 -1.56
N VAL A 208 40.92 15.42 -2.79
CA VAL A 208 40.00 15.34 -3.94
C VAL A 208 40.69 14.53 -5.03
N ALA A 209 39.96 13.62 -5.68
CA ALA A 209 40.53 12.79 -6.74
C ALA A 209 41.00 13.65 -7.92
N GLN A 210 42.09 13.25 -8.58
CA GLN A 210 42.70 14.02 -9.67
C GLN A 210 41.73 14.30 -10.85
N HIS A 211 40.73 13.43 -11.04
CA HIS A 211 39.71 13.59 -12.07
C HIS A 211 38.63 14.64 -11.75
N ARG A 212 38.55 15.09 -10.50
CA ARG A 212 37.64 16.14 -10.01
C ARG A 212 38.33 17.48 -9.81
N LEU A 213 39.61 17.56 -10.15
CA LEU A 213 40.36 18.81 -10.09
C LEU A 213 40.04 19.65 -11.33
N CYS A 214 39.67 20.92 -11.15
CA CYS A 214 39.36 21.86 -12.22
C CYS A 214 38.20 21.38 -13.09
N ASP A 215 37.13 20.89 -12.45
CA ASP A 215 35.97 20.31 -13.13
C ASP A 215 34.70 21.16 -13.00
N GLY A 216 34.81 22.38 -12.48
CA GLY A 216 33.72 23.33 -12.33
C GLY A 216 32.93 23.19 -11.02
N THR A 217 33.24 22.20 -10.17
CA THR A 217 32.61 22.01 -8.86
C THR A 217 33.60 22.19 -7.72
N ASP A 218 33.21 22.93 -6.68
CA ASP A 218 34.00 23.01 -5.44
C ASP A 218 33.76 21.76 -4.56
N ASP A 219 34.51 20.70 -4.81
CA ASP A 219 34.51 19.45 -4.04
C ASP A 219 35.29 19.60 -2.73
N CYS A 220 36.30 20.47 -2.68
CA CYS A 220 37.06 20.76 -1.47
C CYS A 220 36.22 21.48 -0.38
N GLY A 221 35.17 22.20 -0.79
CA GLY A 221 34.35 23.08 0.04
C GLY A 221 35.02 24.41 0.38
N ASP A 222 36.20 24.68 -0.17
CA ASP A 222 36.98 25.92 -0.01
C ASP A 222 37.43 26.53 -1.34
N GLY A 223 37.03 25.93 -2.47
CA GLY A 223 37.34 26.33 -3.84
C GLY A 223 38.80 26.11 -4.26
N SER A 224 39.60 25.37 -3.47
CA SER A 224 41.04 25.23 -3.75
C SER A 224 41.39 24.22 -4.85
N ASP A 225 40.43 23.39 -5.23
CA ASP A 225 40.43 22.54 -6.43
C ASP A 225 40.14 23.34 -7.70
N GLU A 226 39.25 24.32 -7.64
CA GLU A 226 38.86 25.19 -8.75
C GLU A 226 39.65 26.52 -8.82
N ASP A 227 40.77 26.61 -8.09
CA ASP A 227 41.57 27.82 -8.05
C ASP A 227 42.15 28.19 -9.43
N THR A 228 41.97 29.45 -9.81
CA THR A 228 42.39 29.98 -11.11
C THR A 228 43.88 29.82 -11.39
N THR A 229 44.75 29.68 -10.39
CA THR A 229 46.19 29.45 -10.61
C THR A 229 46.53 27.99 -10.87
N ARG A 230 45.80 27.05 -10.26
CA ARG A 230 45.91 25.61 -10.51
C ARG A 230 45.27 25.22 -11.84
N CYS A 231 44.15 25.86 -12.19
CA CYS A 231 43.36 25.53 -13.38
C CYS A 231 43.73 26.29 -14.65
N LYS A 232 44.83 27.07 -14.67
CA LYS A 232 45.25 27.86 -15.85
C LYS A 232 45.45 27.06 -17.13
N SER A 233 45.80 25.78 -17.00
CA SER A 233 46.05 24.89 -18.14
C SER A 233 44.77 24.28 -18.71
N PHE A 234 43.64 24.37 -18.01
CA PHE A 234 42.34 23.92 -18.46
C PHE A 234 41.65 25.03 -19.26
N THR A 235 40.85 24.64 -20.25
CA THR A 235 40.03 25.60 -21.00
C THR A 235 38.58 25.43 -20.56
N ASN A 236 38.02 26.43 -19.87
CA ASN A 236 36.63 26.44 -19.41
C ASN A 236 35.79 27.39 -20.27
N CYS A 237 34.66 26.89 -20.77
CA CYS A 237 33.61 27.68 -21.40
C CYS A 237 32.30 27.55 -20.61
N SER A 238 32.01 28.55 -19.76
CA SER A 238 30.83 28.61 -18.90
C SER A 238 29.62 29.31 -19.53
N PHE A 239 29.70 29.68 -20.81
CA PHE A 239 28.65 30.44 -21.54
C PHE A 239 28.19 31.79 -20.95
N GLU A 240 28.77 32.26 -19.86
CA GLU A 240 28.37 33.53 -19.20
C GLU A 240 28.54 34.78 -20.06
N ARG A 241 29.40 34.75 -21.08
CA ARG A 241 29.66 35.89 -21.98
C ARG A 241 29.27 35.64 -23.43
N ASP A 242 29.70 34.51 -23.98
CA ASP A 242 29.53 34.12 -25.37
C ASP A 242 29.64 32.58 -25.51
N LEU A 243 29.66 32.08 -26.75
CA LEU A 243 29.87 30.65 -27.05
C LEU A 243 31.36 30.24 -26.99
N CYS A 244 32.24 31.11 -26.49
CA CYS A 244 33.68 30.95 -26.52
C CYS A 244 34.18 30.73 -27.96
N ASP A 245 34.83 29.58 -28.21
CA ASP A 245 35.25 29.15 -29.55
C ASP A 245 34.31 28.08 -30.16
N TRP A 246 33.16 27.81 -29.57
CA TRP A 246 32.20 26.82 -30.06
C TRP A 246 31.22 27.43 -31.07
N GLU A 247 30.86 26.64 -32.09
CA GLU A 247 29.99 27.05 -33.18
C GLU A 247 28.72 26.20 -33.19
N ALA A 248 27.56 26.84 -33.02
CA ALA A 248 26.24 26.22 -33.13
C ALA A 248 25.73 26.32 -34.58
N GLU A 249 25.14 25.24 -35.09
CA GLU A 249 24.54 25.24 -36.43
C GLU A 249 23.29 26.14 -36.47
N PRO A 250 23.16 27.03 -37.49
CA PRO A 250 22.03 27.94 -37.58
C PRO A 250 20.77 27.27 -38.15
N GLY A 251 19.64 27.40 -37.46
CA GLY A 251 18.32 26.95 -37.91
C GLY A 251 17.68 25.95 -36.93
N PRO A 252 16.35 25.98 -36.72
CA PRO A 252 15.71 25.09 -35.75
C PRO A 252 15.68 23.64 -36.23
N PRO A 253 15.95 22.64 -35.35
CA PRO A 253 16.39 22.81 -33.97
C PRO A 253 17.86 23.24 -33.85
N SER A 254 18.14 24.24 -32.99
CA SER A 254 19.49 24.80 -32.76
C SER A 254 19.86 24.84 -31.27
N TRP A 255 21.17 24.94 -30.98
CA TRP A 255 21.65 25.25 -29.64
C TRP A 255 21.61 26.75 -29.38
N ASP A 256 20.78 27.16 -28.42
CA ASP A 256 20.54 28.56 -28.12
C ASP A 256 20.99 28.89 -26.68
N ARG A 257 21.71 30.01 -26.54
CA ARG A 257 22.17 30.55 -25.26
C ARG A 257 21.08 31.35 -24.58
N ASN A 258 20.66 30.93 -23.39
CA ASN A 258 19.59 31.60 -22.64
C ASN A 258 19.75 31.47 -21.12
N THR A 259 18.84 32.09 -20.37
CA THR A 259 18.79 32.05 -18.91
C THR A 259 17.44 31.53 -18.42
N SER A 260 17.39 31.01 -17.20
CA SER A 260 16.15 30.57 -16.57
C SER A 260 15.18 31.74 -16.31
N LEU A 261 15.67 32.97 -16.15
CA LEU A 261 14.82 34.16 -16.05
C LEU A 261 13.98 34.42 -17.31
N ASN A 262 14.56 34.17 -18.49
CA ASN A 262 13.88 34.39 -19.77
C ASN A 262 12.98 33.22 -20.17
N LEU A 263 13.41 31.99 -19.89
CA LEU A 263 12.67 30.77 -20.20
C LEU A 263 11.47 30.54 -19.25
N GLY A 264 11.46 31.19 -18.09
CA GLY A 264 10.36 31.16 -17.13
C GLY A 264 10.47 30.01 -16.13
N THR A 265 9.33 29.49 -15.69
CA THR A 265 9.23 28.36 -14.73
C THR A 265 8.40 27.21 -15.32
N LEU A 266 8.47 27.02 -16.63
CA LEU A 266 7.82 25.91 -17.31
C LEU A 266 8.50 24.60 -16.90
N TYR A 267 7.70 23.55 -16.76
CA TYR A 267 8.19 22.20 -16.45
C TYR A 267 9.21 21.75 -17.51
N GLY A 268 10.27 21.06 -17.08
CA GLY A 268 11.32 20.55 -17.97
C GLY A 268 12.53 21.46 -18.19
N PHE A 269 12.43 22.79 -18.04
CA PHE A 269 13.57 23.69 -18.23
C PHE A 269 14.48 23.77 -16.99
N PRO A 270 15.81 23.97 -17.17
CA PRO A 270 16.71 24.22 -16.05
C PRO A 270 16.27 25.44 -15.24
N THR A 271 16.19 25.29 -13.92
CA THR A 271 15.76 26.38 -13.01
C THR A 271 16.87 27.38 -12.71
N ARG A 272 18.12 26.99 -12.93
CA ARG A 272 19.37 27.73 -12.73
C ARG A 272 20.44 27.25 -13.69
N ASP A 273 21.49 28.02 -13.87
CA ASP A 273 22.76 27.56 -14.47
C ASP A 273 23.56 26.69 -13.47
N HIS A 274 24.56 25.98 -13.98
CA HIS A 274 25.49 25.25 -13.14
C HIS A 274 26.58 26.18 -12.57
N SER A 275 27.17 27.04 -13.39
CA SER A 275 28.37 27.82 -13.05
C SER A 275 28.22 28.73 -11.83
N THR A 276 27.08 29.41 -11.72
CA THR A 276 26.81 30.40 -10.65
C THR A 276 25.68 29.99 -9.72
N THR A 277 24.95 28.92 -10.06
CA THR A 277 23.75 28.48 -9.32
C THR A 277 22.71 29.61 -9.21
N SER A 278 22.55 30.40 -10.27
CA SER A 278 21.66 31.54 -10.37
C SER A 278 20.63 31.36 -11.48
N ARG A 279 19.49 32.03 -11.35
CA ARG A 279 18.50 32.10 -12.45
C ARG A 279 18.97 32.98 -13.61
N ALA A 280 19.93 33.87 -13.35
CA ALA A 280 20.46 34.83 -14.30
C ALA A 280 21.68 34.33 -15.08
N GLY A 281 22.29 33.22 -14.66
CA GLY A 281 23.38 32.58 -15.39
C GLY A 281 22.92 31.99 -16.72
N PHE A 282 23.87 31.84 -17.64
CA PHE A 282 23.61 31.46 -19.02
C PHE A 282 24.06 30.03 -19.29
N PHE A 283 23.20 29.27 -19.95
CA PHE A 283 23.50 27.91 -20.43
C PHE A 283 23.04 27.75 -21.88
N LEU A 284 23.41 26.63 -22.50
CA LEU A 284 22.90 26.25 -23.81
C LEU A 284 21.75 25.27 -23.69
N HIS A 285 20.71 25.46 -24.46
CA HIS A 285 19.58 24.53 -24.56
C HIS A 285 19.17 24.31 -26.00
N VAL A 286 18.56 23.16 -26.27
CA VAL A 286 18.01 22.84 -27.58
C VAL A 286 16.69 23.59 -27.77
N ASN A 287 16.68 24.54 -28.71
CA ASN A 287 15.47 25.27 -29.10
C ASN A 287 14.82 24.57 -30.30
N SER A 288 13.62 24.02 -30.10
CA SER A 288 12.83 23.36 -31.15
C SER A 288 11.62 24.22 -31.53
N ALA A 289 11.38 24.43 -32.83
CA ALA A 289 10.27 25.28 -33.27
C ALA A 289 8.90 24.65 -32.96
N PRO A 290 7.89 25.43 -32.51
CA PRO A 290 6.63 24.92 -31.94
C PRO A 290 5.71 24.15 -32.92
N ASN A 291 6.02 24.09 -34.22
CA ASN A 291 5.15 23.48 -35.25
C ASN A 291 5.86 22.45 -36.16
N THR A 292 7.13 22.15 -35.90
CA THR A 292 7.83 21.04 -36.54
C THR A 292 7.96 19.97 -35.49
N GLY A 293 7.43 18.76 -35.73
CA GLY A 293 7.61 17.63 -34.82
C GLY A 293 9.09 17.36 -34.51
N PRO A 294 9.42 16.38 -33.66
CA PRO A 294 10.77 16.10 -33.16
C PRO A 294 11.82 15.69 -34.22
N SER A 295 11.56 15.88 -35.51
CA SER A 295 12.47 15.55 -36.60
C SER A 295 13.53 16.63 -36.80
N GLY A 296 14.57 16.60 -35.96
CA GLY A 296 15.79 17.39 -36.17
C GLY A 296 16.78 17.20 -35.02
N THR A 297 18.05 17.50 -35.27
CA THR A 297 19.13 17.36 -34.29
C THR A 297 19.89 18.68 -34.22
N ALA A 298 19.97 19.29 -33.03
CA ALA A 298 20.75 20.48 -32.82
C ALA A 298 22.24 20.13 -32.72
N GLN A 299 23.10 20.79 -33.50
CA GLN A 299 24.53 20.51 -33.56
C GLN A 299 25.36 21.65 -32.96
N LEU A 300 26.25 21.31 -32.04
CA LEU A 300 27.27 22.20 -31.49
C LEU A 300 28.65 21.62 -31.76
N SER A 301 29.53 22.40 -32.39
CA SER A 301 30.84 21.94 -32.83
C SER A 301 31.99 22.72 -32.20
N SER A 302 33.07 22.02 -31.87
CA SER A 302 34.26 22.61 -31.29
C SER A 302 35.26 23.10 -32.36
N PRO A 303 36.28 23.86 -31.95
CA PRO A 303 37.50 24.03 -32.73
C PRO A 303 38.20 22.69 -32.99
N THR A 304 39.12 22.69 -33.95
CA THR A 304 39.98 21.53 -34.21
C THR A 304 41.00 21.35 -33.08
N PHE A 305 41.03 20.16 -32.49
CA PHE A 305 41.96 19.76 -31.44
C PHE A 305 42.89 18.64 -31.90
N GLN A 306 44.04 18.55 -31.25
CA GLN A 306 44.94 17.41 -31.30
C GLN A 306 45.11 16.85 -29.88
N ALA A 307 44.75 15.58 -29.70
CA ALA A 307 44.83 14.94 -28.39
C ALA A 307 46.26 14.46 -28.09
N THR A 308 46.68 14.69 -26.84
CA THR A 308 47.78 13.95 -26.22
C THR A 308 47.21 12.72 -25.48
N SER A 309 48.04 11.98 -24.74
CA SER A 309 47.61 10.78 -23.99
C SER A 309 46.59 11.04 -22.87
N SER A 310 46.14 12.28 -22.63
CA SER A 310 45.24 12.66 -21.52
C SER A 310 44.13 13.66 -21.89
N CYS A 311 43.72 13.76 -23.17
CA CYS A 311 42.64 14.66 -23.59
C CYS A 311 41.27 14.18 -23.10
N SER A 312 40.57 15.02 -22.34
CA SER A 312 39.22 14.77 -21.84
C SER A 312 38.37 16.04 -21.84
N LEU A 313 37.06 15.88 -22.05
CA LEU A 313 36.04 16.91 -21.89
C LEU A 313 35.18 16.56 -20.66
N VAL A 314 35.00 17.53 -19.78
CA VAL A 314 33.97 17.54 -18.75
C VAL A 314 32.90 18.55 -19.15
N LEU A 315 31.64 18.19 -18.96
CA LEU A 315 30.50 19.07 -19.17
C LEU A 315 29.38 18.74 -18.19
N TYR A 316 28.49 19.70 -17.97
CA TYR A 316 27.28 19.49 -17.17
C TYR A 316 26.08 19.44 -18.09
N CYS A 317 25.24 18.43 -17.88
CA CYS A 317 24.10 18.13 -18.72
C CYS A 317 22.82 18.22 -17.89
N HIS A 318 21.72 18.57 -18.56
CA HIS A 318 20.38 18.59 -17.99
C HIS A 318 19.39 18.02 -19.02
N LEU A 319 18.82 16.86 -18.73
CA LEU A 319 17.82 16.19 -19.55
C LEU A 319 16.59 15.94 -18.67
N HIS A 320 15.50 16.66 -18.93
CA HIS A 320 14.29 16.58 -18.09
C HIS A 320 13.00 16.74 -18.90
N GLY A 321 11.92 16.09 -18.47
CA GLY A 321 10.56 16.28 -18.98
C GLY A 321 10.14 15.37 -20.14
N SER A 322 11.03 14.53 -20.67
CA SER A 322 10.66 13.56 -21.71
C SER A 322 11.57 12.33 -21.73
N ALA A 323 10.97 11.15 -21.84
CA ALA A 323 11.67 9.87 -22.01
C ALA A 323 12.38 9.75 -23.37
N ASN A 324 12.07 10.63 -24.33
CA ASN A 324 12.60 10.59 -25.69
C ASN A 324 13.72 11.62 -25.93
N SER A 325 14.13 12.36 -24.90
CA SER A 325 15.27 13.28 -24.98
C SER A 325 16.57 12.50 -25.15
N ASN A 326 17.47 12.99 -26.02
CA ASN A 326 18.78 12.39 -26.27
C ASN A 326 19.87 13.46 -26.37
N LEU A 327 21.03 13.18 -25.77
CA LEU A 327 22.28 13.93 -25.92
C LEU A 327 23.39 12.97 -26.34
N SER A 328 24.00 13.24 -27.49
CA SER A 328 25.07 12.42 -28.08
C SER A 328 26.33 13.23 -28.30
N ILE A 329 27.49 12.69 -27.90
CA ILE A 329 28.80 13.31 -28.02
C ILE A 329 29.67 12.47 -28.94
N PHE A 330 30.12 13.08 -30.03
CA PHE A 330 30.96 12.48 -31.05
C PHE A 330 32.32 13.15 -31.12
N TYR A 331 33.32 12.41 -31.62
CA TYR A 331 34.48 13.02 -32.25
C TYR A 331 34.41 12.83 -33.76
N VAL A 332 34.85 13.84 -34.50
CA VAL A 332 34.82 13.89 -35.96
C VAL A 332 36.23 14.17 -36.46
N THR A 333 36.76 13.29 -37.30
CA THR A 333 37.99 13.49 -38.07
C THR A 333 37.64 13.76 -39.54
N ASN A 334 38.64 13.95 -40.39
CA ASN A 334 38.41 14.05 -41.84
C ASN A 334 37.89 12.74 -42.48
N SER A 335 37.95 11.61 -41.76
CA SER A 335 37.60 10.29 -42.30
C SER A 335 36.46 9.59 -41.56
N THR A 336 36.21 9.93 -40.28
CA THR A 336 35.29 9.21 -39.40
C THR A 336 34.51 10.14 -38.47
N LYS A 337 33.23 9.84 -38.24
CA LYS A 337 32.41 10.33 -37.10
C LYS A 337 32.21 9.13 -36.17
N GLN A 338 32.66 9.22 -34.92
CA GLN A 338 32.50 8.14 -33.93
C GLN A 338 31.81 8.65 -32.67
N LEU A 339 30.78 7.91 -32.23
CA LEU A 339 30.07 8.16 -30.98
C LEU A 339 30.98 7.80 -29.79
N VAL A 340 31.09 8.72 -28.83
CA VAL A 340 31.89 8.54 -27.62
C VAL A 340 31.00 8.35 -26.39
N ARG A 341 29.92 9.13 -26.32
CA ARG A 341 28.94 9.05 -25.23
C ARG A 341 27.53 9.37 -25.73
N GLU A 342 26.55 8.67 -25.19
CA GLU A 342 25.12 8.92 -25.41
C GLU A 342 24.39 8.90 -24.07
N ARG A 343 23.41 9.79 -23.92
CA ARG A 343 22.53 9.94 -22.75
C ARG A 343 21.10 10.10 -23.23
N THR A 344 20.21 9.19 -22.83
CA THR A 344 18.80 9.17 -23.25
C THR A 344 17.85 9.17 -22.05
N GLY A 345 16.67 9.75 -22.23
CA GLY A 345 15.58 9.75 -21.24
C GLY A 345 15.53 10.95 -20.31
N ASP A 346 14.63 10.87 -19.32
CA ASP A 346 14.43 11.89 -18.28
C ASP A 346 15.30 11.58 -17.05
N MET A 347 16.26 12.45 -16.77
CA MET A 347 17.20 12.35 -15.64
C MET A 347 16.80 13.20 -14.44
N GLY A 348 15.68 13.93 -14.54
CA GLY A 348 15.17 14.84 -13.51
C GLY A 348 15.69 16.27 -13.66
N SER A 349 15.11 17.17 -12.87
CA SER A 349 15.47 18.60 -12.84
C SER A 349 16.77 18.87 -12.09
N CYS A 350 17.90 18.36 -12.60
CA CYS A 350 19.22 18.61 -12.05
C CYS A 350 20.32 18.71 -13.12
N TRP A 351 21.40 19.41 -12.77
CA TRP A 351 22.64 19.37 -13.53
C TRP A 351 23.46 18.17 -13.06
N PHE A 352 23.90 17.35 -14.00
CA PHE A 352 24.78 16.22 -13.72
C PHE A 352 26.05 16.30 -14.56
N ARG A 353 27.16 15.92 -13.93
CA ARG A 353 28.48 15.92 -14.53
C ARG A 353 28.66 14.73 -15.47
N GLU A 354 29.22 15.01 -16.65
CA GLU A 354 29.64 13.99 -17.61
C GLU A 354 31.11 14.19 -17.96
N ARG A 355 31.87 13.09 -18.04
CA ARG A 355 33.27 13.11 -18.48
C ARG A 355 33.51 12.14 -19.62
N VAL A 356 34.19 12.63 -20.64
CA VAL A 356 34.50 11.90 -21.87
C VAL A 356 35.99 12.00 -22.17
N ASN A 357 36.64 10.86 -22.40
CA ASN A 357 38.06 10.79 -22.76
C ASN A 357 38.21 10.55 -24.26
N PHE A 358 39.13 11.24 -24.91
CA PHE A 358 39.40 11.11 -26.34
C PHE A 358 40.76 10.45 -26.58
N SER A 359 40.75 9.27 -27.20
CA SER A 359 41.95 8.50 -27.58
C SER A 359 42.20 8.60 -29.09
N VAL A 360 42.24 9.82 -29.62
CA VAL A 360 42.38 10.09 -31.06
C VAL A 360 43.81 10.55 -31.37
N THR A 361 44.43 10.00 -32.42
CA THR A 361 45.79 10.38 -32.85
C THR A 361 45.79 11.49 -33.91
N GLU A 362 44.72 11.59 -34.69
CA GLU A 362 44.51 12.60 -35.72
C GLU A 362 43.92 13.90 -35.14
N ALA A 363 43.92 14.97 -35.94
CA ALA A 363 43.21 16.19 -35.61
C ALA A 363 41.69 15.94 -35.71
N PHE A 364 40.93 16.36 -34.70
CA PHE A 364 39.50 16.09 -34.59
C PHE A 364 38.71 17.29 -34.05
N LYS A 365 37.40 17.28 -34.29
CA LYS A 365 36.42 18.16 -33.64
C LYS A 365 35.53 17.34 -32.71
N VAL A 366 35.10 17.95 -31.61
CA VAL A 366 34.01 17.42 -30.79
C VAL A 366 32.70 17.95 -31.36
N LEU A 367 31.73 17.06 -31.56
CA LEU A 367 30.39 17.36 -32.05
C LEU A 367 29.39 16.89 -31.00
N ILE A 368 28.58 17.81 -30.48
CA ILE A 368 27.53 17.55 -29.50
C ILE A 368 26.18 17.71 -30.21
N GLU A 369 25.41 16.62 -30.21
CA GLU A 369 24.11 16.51 -30.84
C GLU A 369 23.01 16.39 -29.77
N GLY A 370 22.01 17.27 -29.82
CA GLY A 370 20.89 17.29 -28.87
C GLY A 370 19.55 17.12 -29.58
N VAL A 371 18.69 16.27 -29.01
CA VAL A 371 17.31 16.05 -29.45
C VAL A 371 16.40 16.19 -28.22
N ALA A 372 15.57 17.23 -28.20
CA ALA A 372 14.57 17.43 -27.16
C ALA A 372 13.28 16.66 -27.51
N GLY A 373 12.86 15.75 -26.65
CA GLY A 373 11.58 15.06 -26.81
C GLY A 373 10.39 16.00 -26.58
N ASN A 374 9.18 15.58 -26.97
CA ASN A 374 7.98 16.40 -26.75
C ASN A 374 7.80 16.73 -25.25
N GLY A 375 7.68 18.01 -24.91
CA GLY A 375 7.59 18.51 -23.54
C GLY A 375 8.90 18.44 -22.71
N GLY A 376 9.98 17.91 -23.28
CA GLY A 376 11.29 17.79 -22.61
C GLY A 376 12.29 18.85 -23.04
N THR A 377 13.33 19.05 -22.24
CA THR A 377 14.45 19.94 -22.53
C THR A 377 15.77 19.18 -22.45
N VAL A 378 16.69 19.52 -23.36
CA VAL A 378 18.10 19.15 -23.30
C VAL A 378 18.92 20.43 -23.18
N ALA A 379 19.73 20.52 -22.15
CA ALA A 379 20.62 21.65 -21.90
C ALA A 379 22.01 21.18 -21.47
N ILE A 380 23.02 22.00 -21.76
CA ILE A 380 24.41 21.79 -21.38
C ILE A 380 25.01 23.08 -20.83
N ASP A 381 25.97 22.93 -19.93
CA ASP A 381 26.70 24.02 -19.29
C ASP A 381 28.16 23.60 -18.98
N ASP A 382 29.03 24.59 -18.75
CA ASP A 382 30.42 24.43 -18.33
C ASP A 382 31.24 23.40 -19.14
N LEU A 383 31.60 23.73 -20.39
CA LEU A 383 32.47 22.87 -21.21
C LEU A 383 33.94 23.05 -20.81
N ILE A 384 34.51 22.06 -20.14
CA ILE A 384 35.86 22.09 -19.58
C ILE A 384 36.76 21.05 -20.27
N LEU A 385 37.76 21.55 -21.00
CA LEU A 385 38.75 20.73 -21.68
C LEU A 385 40.03 20.59 -20.86
N SER A 386 40.52 19.36 -20.75
CA SER A 386 41.78 19.08 -20.09
C SER A 386 42.97 19.64 -20.88
N PRO A 387 44.13 19.85 -20.22
CA PRO A 387 45.34 20.33 -20.89
C PRO A 387 45.86 19.42 -22.02
N GLY A 388 45.36 18.18 -22.08
CA GLY A 388 45.71 17.23 -23.14
C GLY A 388 45.05 17.53 -24.49
N CYS A 389 44.03 18.40 -24.52
CA CYS A 389 43.33 18.79 -25.74
C CYS A 389 43.93 20.09 -26.31
N VAL A 390 44.92 19.97 -27.19
CA VAL A 390 45.66 21.12 -27.71
C VAL A 390 44.97 21.67 -28.96
N LYS A 391 44.58 22.95 -28.95
CA LYS A 391 43.96 23.63 -30.11
C LYS A 391 44.98 23.76 -31.25
N GLU A 392 44.63 23.27 -32.44
CA GLU A 392 45.52 23.32 -33.61
C GLU A 392 45.43 24.70 -34.29
N GLN A 393 46.56 25.40 -34.42
CA GLN A 393 46.63 26.70 -35.11
C GLN A 393 47.23 26.55 -36.51
N GLY A 394 46.44 26.81 -37.56
CA GLY A 394 46.96 27.05 -38.92
C GLY A 394 46.91 25.90 -39.93
N LYS A 395 46.16 24.82 -39.69
CA LYS A 395 45.87 23.76 -40.70
C LYS A 395 44.42 23.81 -41.18
N SER A 396 44.14 23.17 -42.33
CA SER A 396 42.80 23.09 -42.89
C SER A 396 41.81 22.53 -41.86
N PRO A 397 40.68 23.22 -41.59
CA PRO A 397 39.72 22.79 -40.58
C PRO A 397 39.07 21.46 -40.96
N VAL A 398 38.86 20.59 -39.96
CA VAL A 398 38.06 19.38 -40.14
C VAL A 398 36.65 19.82 -40.55
N THR A 399 36.19 19.34 -41.70
CA THR A 399 34.87 19.67 -42.24
C THR A 399 33.84 18.71 -41.64
N LEU A 400 32.77 19.24 -41.05
CA LEU A 400 31.69 18.41 -40.54
C LEU A 400 31.01 17.67 -41.71
N PRO A 401 30.63 16.39 -41.55
CA PRO A 401 29.83 15.71 -42.55
C PRO A 401 28.52 16.47 -42.80
N SER A 402 28.13 16.63 -44.07
CA SER A 402 26.84 17.22 -44.43
C SER A 402 25.71 16.43 -43.78
N GLN A 403 24.72 17.14 -43.20
CA GLN A 403 23.53 16.56 -42.58
C GLN A 403 22.97 15.43 -43.46
N ALA A 404 23.01 14.19 -42.97
CA ALA A 404 22.27 13.12 -43.60
C ALA A 404 20.80 13.50 -43.52
N GLY A 405 20.08 13.41 -44.64
CA GLY A 405 18.66 13.76 -44.70
C GLY A 405 17.86 13.05 -43.60
N ALA A 406 16.74 13.67 -43.22
CA ALA A 406 15.77 13.15 -42.27
C ALA A 406 15.63 11.62 -42.41
N GLY A 407 15.56 10.93 -41.27
CA GLY A 407 15.43 9.47 -41.22
C GLY A 407 14.34 8.94 -42.16
N PRO A 408 14.38 7.66 -42.53
CA PRO A 408 13.52 7.08 -43.56
C PRO A 408 12.01 7.16 -43.26
N CYS A 409 11.62 7.50 -42.03
CA CYS A 409 10.23 7.50 -41.56
C CYS A 409 9.75 8.89 -41.12
N ALA A 410 8.44 9.11 -41.17
CA ALA A 410 7.84 10.38 -40.77
C ALA A 410 7.91 10.59 -39.24
N ALA A 411 7.66 11.83 -38.79
CA ALA A 411 7.60 12.12 -37.35
C ALA A 411 6.48 11.31 -36.68
N GLY A 412 6.81 10.52 -35.65
CA GLY A 412 5.88 9.60 -34.98
C GLY A 412 5.91 8.17 -35.53
N GLU A 413 6.79 7.86 -36.47
CA GLU A 413 7.02 6.51 -37.00
C GLU A 413 8.42 5.99 -36.64
N VAL A 414 8.53 4.68 -36.41
CA VAL A 414 9.78 3.96 -36.14
C VAL A 414 10.10 3.06 -37.33
N ALA A 415 11.36 3.05 -37.76
CA ALA A 415 11.83 2.21 -38.86
C ALA A 415 12.14 0.79 -38.38
N CYS A 416 11.53 -0.22 -38.97
CA CYS A 416 11.96 -1.61 -38.88
C CYS A 416 13.33 -1.79 -39.56
N ASP A 417 14.11 -2.82 -39.18
CA ASP A 417 15.38 -3.18 -39.84
C ASP A 417 15.19 -3.47 -41.35
N SER A 418 14.00 -3.94 -41.73
CA SER A 418 13.55 -4.18 -43.11
C SER A 418 13.24 -2.90 -43.90
N GLY A 419 13.25 -1.73 -43.25
CA GLY A 419 13.00 -0.42 -43.86
C GLY A 419 11.52 -0.03 -43.97
N VAL A 420 10.60 -0.82 -43.39
CA VAL A 420 9.18 -0.47 -43.23
C VAL A 420 9.03 0.46 -42.03
N CYS A 421 8.19 1.49 -42.13
CA CYS A 421 7.87 2.39 -41.03
C CYS A 421 6.58 1.93 -40.33
N ILE A 422 6.62 1.82 -39.01
CA ILE A 422 5.46 1.53 -38.15
C ILE A 422 5.18 2.72 -37.24
N ALA A 423 3.95 2.84 -36.72
CA ALA A 423 3.64 3.88 -35.74
C ALA A 423 4.44 3.64 -34.45
N ALA A 424 4.88 4.72 -33.79
CA ALA A 424 5.71 4.61 -32.59
C ALA A 424 5.03 3.88 -31.43
N GLU A 425 3.69 3.91 -31.35
CA GLU A 425 2.95 3.14 -30.35
C GLU A 425 2.95 1.61 -30.58
N LEU A 426 3.34 1.15 -31.77
CA LEU A 426 3.47 -0.26 -32.14
C LEU A 426 4.90 -0.78 -31.97
N ALA A 427 5.82 0.06 -31.51
CA ALA A 427 7.17 -0.36 -31.14
C ALA A 427 7.19 -0.74 -29.65
N CYS A 428 7.80 -1.87 -29.31
CA CYS A 428 7.85 -2.40 -27.95
C CYS A 428 6.46 -2.69 -27.34
N ASP A 429 5.48 -3.09 -28.15
CA ASP A 429 4.11 -3.39 -27.72
C ASP A 429 3.89 -4.88 -27.39
N PHE A 430 4.98 -5.65 -27.32
CA PHE A 430 4.99 -7.10 -27.11
C PHE A 430 4.38 -7.89 -28.27
N ASN A 431 4.15 -7.26 -29.42
CA ASN A 431 3.62 -7.89 -30.63
C ASN A 431 4.57 -7.68 -31.82
N ASN A 432 4.79 -8.73 -32.60
CA ASN A 432 5.65 -8.62 -33.78
C ASN A 432 4.87 -7.99 -34.95
N THR A 433 4.87 -6.65 -35.01
CA THR A 433 4.28 -5.86 -36.10
C THR A 433 5.22 -5.79 -37.30
N CYS A 434 6.52 -5.64 -37.08
CA CYS A 434 7.51 -5.74 -38.16
C CYS A 434 7.66 -7.19 -38.65
N THR A 435 7.79 -7.38 -39.97
CA THR A 435 7.97 -8.73 -40.56
C THR A 435 9.25 -9.44 -40.14
N ASP A 436 10.24 -8.68 -39.67
CA ASP A 436 11.54 -9.15 -39.16
C ASP A 436 11.62 -9.12 -37.62
N SER A 437 10.50 -8.79 -36.96
CA SER A 437 10.37 -8.62 -35.51
C SER A 437 11.38 -7.64 -34.91
N SER A 438 11.85 -6.67 -35.69
CA SER A 438 12.84 -5.67 -35.24
C SER A 438 12.28 -4.67 -34.24
N ASP A 439 10.97 -4.44 -34.27
CA ASP A 439 10.20 -3.64 -33.32
C ASP A 439 10.31 -4.13 -31.88
N GLU A 440 10.47 -5.44 -31.65
CA GLU A 440 10.52 -6.03 -30.29
C GLU A 440 11.94 -6.41 -29.82
N LYS A 441 12.96 -6.31 -30.67
CA LYS A 441 14.34 -6.76 -30.34
C LYS A 441 15.08 -5.89 -29.33
N HIS A 442 14.75 -4.60 -29.29
CA HIS A 442 15.46 -3.61 -28.45
C HIS A 442 14.58 -3.09 -27.32
N CYS A 443 13.66 -3.91 -26.82
CA CYS A 443 12.62 -3.52 -25.85
C CYS A 443 12.89 -4.07 -24.45
N GLY A 444 14.16 -4.27 -24.08
CA GLY A 444 14.59 -4.73 -22.76
C GLY A 444 14.76 -6.25 -22.62
N ALA A 445 14.11 -7.07 -23.47
CA ALA A 445 14.33 -8.52 -23.50
C ALA A 445 15.70 -8.83 -24.14
N THR A 446 16.65 -9.36 -23.36
CA THR A 446 18.02 -9.58 -23.85
C THR A 446 18.80 -10.56 -22.97
N THR A 447 19.73 -11.27 -23.61
CA THR A 447 20.79 -12.04 -22.96
C THR A 447 22.11 -11.24 -22.88
N PHE A 448 22.06 -9.95 -23.22
CA PHE A 448 23.20 -9.01 -23.26
C PHE A 448 24.37 -9.34 -24.20
N GLU A 449 24.37 -10.49 -24.87
CA GLU A 449 25.45 -10.94 -25.78
C GLU A 449 25.62 -10.09 -27.04
N SER A 450 24.52 -9.54 -27.56
CA SER A 450 24.48 -8.68 -28.75
C SER A 450 24.50 -7.19 -28.42
N GLY A 451 24.51 -6.81 -27.14
CA GLY A 451 24.47 -5.43 -26.68
C GLY A 451 23.49 -5.23 -25.52
N ALA A 452 23.17 -3.97 -25.20
CA ALA A 452 22.36 -3.65 -24.02
C ALA A 452 20.87 -4.00 -24.18
N GLY A 453 20.42 -4.41 -25.38
CA GLY A 453 19.03 -4.84 -25.60
C GLY A 453 17.97 -3.78 -25.32
N GLY A 454 18.30 -2.49 -25.50
CA GLY A 454 17.42 -1.36 -25.18
C GLY A 454 17.58 -0.81 -23.76
N TRP A 455 18.40 -1.43 -22.89
CA TRP A 455 18.68 -0.87 -21.58
C TRP A 455 19.61 0.34 -21.68
N HIS A 456 19.16 1.47 -21.14
CA HIS A 456 19.90 2.73 -21.11
C HIS A 456 20.28 3.11 -19.68
N ASP A 457 21.55 3.47 -19.46
CA ASP A 457 22.03 4.01 -18.18
C ASP A 457 21.58 5.47 -18.02
N VAL A 458 20.76 5.71 -17.00
CA VAL A 458 20.24 7.04 -16.62
C VAL A 458 20.74 7.45 -15.23
N SER A 459 21.90 6.93 -14.85
CA SER A 459 22.56 7.23 -13.58
C SER A 459 23.23 8.60 -13.63
N VAL A 460 22.98 9.41 -12.60
CA VAL A 460 23.58 10.76 -12.43
C VAL A 460 24.73 10.79 -11.41
N GLY A 461 25.05 9.63 -10.81
CA GLY A 461 26.01 9.49 -9.73
C GLY A 461 27.32 8.78 -10.07
N HIS A 462 28.08 8.46 -9.03
CA HIS A 462 29.34 7.70 -9.08
C HIS A 462 29.17 6.20 -9.38
N LEU A 463 27.92 5.74 -9.54
CA LEU A 463 27.60 4.38 -9.98
C LEU A 463 26.86 4.48 -11.30
N ARG A 464 27.15 3.57 -12.21
CA ARG A 464 26.48 3.45 -13.50
C ARG A 464 26.28 2.00 -13.88
N TRP A 465 25.33 1.76 -14.79
CA TRP A 465 25.22 0.47 -15.46
C TRP A 465 26.08 0.44 -16.72
N GLY A 466 26.70 -0.71 -16.97
CA GLY A 466 27.51 -0.94 -18.16
C GLY A 466 27.62 -2.41 -18.49
N LEU A 467 27.76 -2.72 -19.78
CA LEU A 467 28.03 -4.07 -20.23
C LEU A 467 29.43 -4.50 -19.76
N GLN A 468 29.52 -5.68 -19.16
CA GLN A 468 30.76 -6.31 -18.78
C GLN A 468 30.86 -7.70 -19.43
N ARG A 469 32.05 -8.04 -19.94
CA ARG A 469 32.33 -9.34 -20.59
C ARG A 469 33.42 -10.09 -19.84
N LEU A 470 33.15 -11.33 -19.45
CA LEU A 470 34.14 -12.22 -18.83
C LEU A 470 34.65 -13.25 -19.85
N ALA A 471 35.99 -13.41 -19.92
CA ALA A 471 36.66 -14.22 -20.95
C ALA A 471 36.86 -15.69 -20.56
N GLU A 472 36.75 -16.06 -19.28
CA GLU A 472 36.92 -17.44 -18.82
C GLU A 472 35.63 -18.01 -18.18
N PRO A 473 35.26 -19.26 -18.50
CA PRO A 473 34.09 -19.91 -17.94
C PRO A 473 34.43 -20.45 -16.55
N ASN A 474 34.33 -19.58 -15.54
CA ASN A 474 34.13 -20.02 -14.17
C ASN A 474 33.22 -19.02 -13.47
N THR A 475 31.98 -19.46 -13.19
CA THR A 475 30.87 -18.81 -12.45
C THR A 475 29.79 -18.10 -13.27
N PHE A 476 28.81 -18.89 -13.72
CA PHE A 476 27.36 -18.62 -13.98
C PHE A 476 26.88 -17.43 -14.83
N LEU A 477 27.50 -16.25 -14.77
CA LEU A 477 27.31 -15.17 -15.77
C LEU A 477 28.38 -15.36 -16.86
N THR A 478 28.20 -16.38 -17.69
CA THR A 478 29.13 -16.65 -18.80
C THR A 478 28.75 -15.81 -20.00
N GLY A 479 29.65 -14.91 -20.41
CA GLY A 479 29.44 -14.05 -21.57
C GLY A 479 29.36 -12.58 -21.18
N SER A 480 28.39 -11.86 -21.75
CA SER A 480 28.19 -10.44 -21.58
C SER A 480 26.95 -10.20 -20.72
N PHE A 481 27.05 -9.37 -19.68
CA PHE A 481 25.93 -9.07 -18.78
C PHE A 481 25.95 -7.60 -18.37
N LEU A 482 24.84 -7.10 -17.83
CA LEU A 482 24.75 -5.74 -17.33
C LEU A 482 25.26 -5.70 -15.89
N ALA A 483 26.32 -4.93 -15.65
CA ALA A 483 26.99 -4.86 -14.35
C ALA A 483 27.09 -3.43 -13.84
N LEU A 484 27.16 -3.29 -12.52
CA LEU A 484 27.47 -2.02 -11.89
C LEU A 484 28.94 -1.68 -12.07
N GLN A 485 29.22 -0.44 -12.48
CA GLN A 485 30.56 0.09 -12.70
C GLN A 485 30.70 1.46 -12.05
N GLU A 486 31.94 1.92 -11.88
CA GLU A 486 32.22 3.28 -11.45
C GLU A 486 31.76 4.29 -12.51
N GLY A 487 30.96 5.26 -12.08
CA GLY A 487 30.40 6.33 -12.88
C GLY A 487 31.16 7.63 -12.74
N GLU A 488 31.01 8.52 -13.73
CA GLU A 488 31.68 9.84 -13.77
C GLU A 488 30.85 10.94 -13.07
N GLY A 489 29.64 10.62 -12.62
CA GLY A 489 28.77 11.55 -11.91
C GLY A 489 29.25 11.80 -10.47
N GLN A 490 28.92 12.97 -9.94
CA GLN A 490 29.33 13.36 -8.59
C GLN A 490 28.40 12.80 -7.50
N MET A 491 27.13 12.54 -7.83
CA MET A 491 26.10 12.18 -6.86
C MET A 491 26.31 10.79 -6.24
N VAL A 492 25.84 10.59 -5.00
CA VAL A 492 25.97 9.32 -4.27
C VAL A 492 24.69 8.45 -4.37
N GLY A 493 23.87 8.73 -5.38
CA GLY A 493 22.61 8.02 -5.63
C GLY A 493 22.80 6.60 -6.17
N ALA A 494 21.71 5.82 -6.16
CA ALA A 494 21.66 4.51 -6.80
C ALA A 494 21.83 4.62 -8.32
N ALA A 495 22.53 3.66 -8.93
CA ALA A 495 22.58 3.54 -10.38
C ALA A 495 21.22 3.12 -10.93
N LYS A 496 20.85 3.68 -12.07
CA LYS A 496 19.55 3.50 -12.72
C LYS A 496 19.76 3.06 -14.17
N ALA A 497 19.12 1.98 -14.58
CA ALA A 497 19.02 1.60 -15.99
C ALA A 497 17.54 1.46 -16.37
N ARG A 498 17.14 1.97 -17.54
CA ARG A 498 15.75 1.96 -18.01
C ARG A 498 15.60 1.26 -19.35
N THR A 499 14.48 0.59 -19.55
CA THR A 499 14.03 0.15 -20.89
C THR A 499 13.54 1.34 -21.72
N PRO A 500 13.34 1.19 -23.05
CA PRO A 500 12.50 2.11 -23.81
C PRO A 500 11.05 2.08 -23.31
N LEU A 501 10.21 2.98 -23.82
CA LEU A 501 8.77 2.95 -23.54
C LEU A 501 8.20 1.62 -24.06
N LEU A 502 7.70 0.80 -23.14
CA LEU A 502 6.98 -0.43 -23.43
C LEU A 502 5.50 -0.11 -23.60
N GLY A 503 4.83 -0.79 -24.53
CA GLY A 503 3.40 -0.65 -24.75
C GLY A 503 2.55 -1.17 -23.59
N PRO A 504 1.22 -1.02 -23.68
CA PRO A 504 0.29 -1.57 -22.69
C PRO A 504 0.48 -3.08 -22.47
N SER A 505 0.26 -3.56 -21.24
CA SER A 505 0.46 -4.97 -20.86
C SER A 505 -0.78 -5.60 -20.25
N GLY A 506 -0.90 -6.93 -20.37
CA GLY A 506 -1.95 -7.72 -19.73
C GLY A 506 -1.69 -8.05 -18.24
N PRO A 507 -2.70 -8.53 -17.49
CA PRO A 507 -2.61 -8.78 -16.04
C PRO A 507 -1.58 -9.85 -15.64
N THR A 508 -1.21 -10.73 -16.57
CA THR A 508 -0.21 -11.81 -16.38
C THR A 508 1.22 -11.40 -16.70
N CYS A 509 1.43 -10.17 -17.15
CA CYS A 509 2.75 -9.71 -17.59
C CYS A 509 3.79 -9.88 -16.49
N THR A 510 4.82 -10.68 -16.77
CA THR A 510 5.88 -11.03 -15.82
C THR A 510 7.23 -10.83 -16.47
N MET A 511 8.16 -10.19 -15.77
CA MET A 511 9.57 -10.10 -16.17
C MET A 511 10.37 -11.19 -15.47
N GLU A 512 11.08 -12.03 -16.20
CA GLU A 512 12.07 -12.94 -15.62
C GLU A 512 13.47 -12.37 -15.82
N MET A 513 14.31 -12.41 -14.78
CA MET A 513 15.73 -12.06 -14.88
C MET A 513 16.61 -12.95 -13.98
N SER A 514 17.87 -13.12 -14.39
CA SER A 514 18.93 -13.68 -13.56
C SER A 514 19.74 -12.55 -12.93
N TYR A 515 20.05 -12.64 -11.64
CA TYR A 515 20.83 -11.60 -10.96
C TYR A 515 21.87 -12.16 -9.99
N ARG A 516 22.84 -11.32 -9.67
CA ARG A 516 23.82 -11.53 -8.60
C ARG A 516 24.02 -10.21 -7.86
N ILE A 517 23.97 -10.27 -6.54
CA ILE A 517 24.40 -9.18 -5.66
C ILE A 517 25.37 -9.76 -4.63
N GLN A 518 26.53 -9.13 -4.52
CA GLN A 518 27.51 -9.37 -3.48
C GLN A 518 27.77 -8.01 -2.83
N SER A 519 27.25 -7.79 -1.63
CA SER A 519 27.42 -6.53 -0.91
C SER A 519 27.16 -6.72 0.58
N GLY A 520 27.50 -5.71 1.39
CA GLY A 520 27.02 -5.63 2.77
C GLY A 520 25.51 -5.39 2.84
N PRO A 521 24.92 -5.38 4.05
CA PRO A 521 23.47 -5.27 4.24
C PRO A 521 22.87 -3.95 3.76
N GLN A 522 23.69 -2.92 3.55
CA GLN A 522 23.28 -1.61 3.04
C GLN A 522 23.14 -1.58 1.50
N GLY A 523 23.69 -2.58 0.80
CA GLY A 523 23.55 -2.68 -0.65
C GLY A 523 22.21 -3.29 -1.05
N PHE A 524 21.68 -2.92 -2.21
CA PHE A 524 20.43 -3.49 -2.72
C PHE A 524 20.37 -3.51 -4.25
N LEU A 525 19.50 -4.37 -4.79
CA LEU A 525 19.05 -4.39 -6.17
C LEU A 525 17.52 -4.37 -6.17
N ALA A 526 16.91 -3.56 -7.03
CA ALA A 526 15.47 -3.40 -7.13
C ALA A 526 15.01 -3.18 -8.58
N VAL A 527 13.76 -3.55 -8.84
CA VAL A 527 13.03 -3.34 -10.09
C VAL A 527 11.86 -2.41 -9.79
N ARG A 528 11.76 -1.33 -10.56
CA ARG A 528 10.71 -0.31 -10.44
C ARG A 528 9.99 -0.14 -11.78
N ILE A 529 8.70 0.14 -11.73
CA ILE A 529 7.86 0.44 -12.90
C ILE A 529 7.60 1.95 -12.90
N LEU A 530 7.76 2.60 -14.05
CA LEU A 530 7.54 4.04 -14.24
C LEU A 530 6.42 4.27 -15.25
N ASP A 531 5.39 5.02 -14.87
CA ASP A 531 4.37 5.56 -15.78
C ASP A 531 4.62 7.06 -15.97
N HIS A 532 5.03 7.44 -17.18
CA HIS A 532 5.37 8.83 -17.51
C HIS A 532 4.16 9.72 -17.71
N THR A 533 2.98 9.14 -17.95
CA THR A 533 1.76 9.93 -18.17
C THR A 533 1.14 10.41 -16.86
N THR A 534 1.32 9.63 -15.80
CA THR A 534 0.86 9.95 -14.43
C THR A 534 2.00 10.43 -13.54
N GLY A 535 3.27 10.27 -13.95
CA GLY A 535 4.44 10.56 -13.14
C GLY A 535 4.63 9.60 -11.96
N THR A 536 3.91 8.48 -11.92
CA THR A 536 3.91 7.54 -10.79
C THR A 536 5.02 6.51 -10.95
N THR A 537 5.68 6.15 -9.85
CA THR A 537 6.66 5.06 -9.83
C THR A 537 6.30 4.02 -8.78
N GLN A 538 6.44 2.74 -9.13
CA GLN A 538 6.03 1.65 -8.26
C GLN A 538 7.15 0.61 -8.11
N LEU A 539 7.51 0.27 -6.86
CA LEU A 539 8.47 -0.79 -6.58
C LEU A 539 7.84 -2.16 -6.88
N ALA A 540 8.35 -2.86 -7.88
CA ALA A 540 7.85 -4.17 -8.29
C ALA A 540 8.54 -5.30 -7.51
N TRP A 541 9.85 -5.17 -7.29
CA TRP A 541 10.65 -6.16 -6.58
C TRP A 541 11.94 -5.54 -6.01
N HIS A 542 12.46 -6.08 -4.91
CA HIS A 542 13.78 -5.73 -4.40
C HIS A 542 14.43 -6.88 -3.61
N THR A 543 15.75 -6.82 -3.48
CA THR A 543 16.54 -7.70 -2.63
C THR A 543 17.70 -6.93 -2.00
N GLN A 544 18.12 -7.34 -0.80
CA GLN A 544 19.24 -6.75 -0.06
C GLN A 544 20.54 -7.53 -0.31
N GLY A 545 21.67 -6.85 -0.08
CA GLY A 545 23.01 -7.40 -0.22
C GLY A 545 23.23 -8.62 0.66
N ARG A 546 23.46 -9.77 0.03
CA ARG A 546 23.87 -11.02 0.67
C ARG A 546 25.10 -11.57 -0.03
N VAL A 547 25.88 -12.41 0.64
CA VAL A 547 27.00 -13.12 0.00
C VAL A 547 26.42 -14.34 -0.71
N VAL A 548 25.96 -14.16 -1.95
CA VAL A 548 25.42 -15.27 -2.76
C VAL A 548 26.54 -15.84 -3.64
N THR A 549 26.73 -17.16 -3.57
CA THR A 549 27.78 -17.88 -4.32
C THR A 549 27.35 -18.32 -5.72
N ALA A 550 26.05 -18.29 -6.04
CA ALA A 550 25.47 -18.62 -7.35
C ALA A 550 24.48 -17.54 -7.82
N GLY A 551 24.24 -17.42 -9.13
CA GLY A 551 23.22 -16.52 -9.66
C GLY A 551 21.80 -17.02 -9.34
N GLU A 552 20.92 -16.12 -8.92
CA GLU A 552 19.50 -16.41 -8.62
C GLU A 552 18.62 -15.97 -9.79
N ARG A 553 17.51 -16.69 -10.02
CA ARG A 553 16.48 -16.31 -10.98
C ARG A 553 15.28 -15.77 -10.24
N VAL A 554 14.69 -14.69 -10.75
CA VAL A 554 13.47 -14.09 -10.18
C VAL A 554 12.45 -13.82 -11.28
N ARG A 555 11.18 -14.07 -10.95
CA ARG A 555 10.02 -13.67 -11.74
C ARG A 555 9.34 -12.50 -11.05
N VAL A 556 9.30 -11.36 -11.72
CA VAL A 556 8.79 -10.08 -11.21
C VAL A 556 7.46 -9.78 -11.92
N PRO A 557 6.32 -9.83 -11.22
CA PRO A 557 5.03 -9.51 -11.82
C PRO A 557 4.95 -8.01 -12.11
N LEU A 558 4.72 -7.64 -13.37
CA LEU A 558 4.55 -6.25 -13.81
C LEU A 558 3.07 -5.84 -13.83
N GLY A 559 2.19 -6.81 -14.12
CA GLY A 559 0.73 -6.66 -14.11
C GLY A 559 0.17 -5.92 -15.34
N GLU A 560 -1.14 -5.66 -15.29
CA GLU A 560 -1.86 -4.95 -16.36
C GLU A 560 -1.50 -3.47 -16.36
N ARG A 561 -1.20 -2.93 -17.55
CA ARG A 561 -0.93 -1.51 -17.74
C ARG A 561 -1.73 -1.01 -18.93
N SER A 562 -2.63 -0.07 -18.69
CA SER A 562 -3.46 0.55 -19.74
C SER A 562 -2.71 1.59 -20.56
N ARG A 563 -1.54 2.02 -20.09
CA ARG A 563 -0.70 3.06 -20.70
C ARG A 563 0.73 2.56 -20.87
N PRO A 564 1.51 3.14 -21.79
CA PRO A 564 2.92 2.83 -21.93
C PRO A 564 3.70 3.08 -20.64
N PHE A 565 4.66 2.22 -20.33
CA PHE A 565 5.45 2.26 -19.10
C PHE A 565 6.92 1.92 -19.37
N GLN A 566 7.80 2.18 -18.40
CA GLN A 566 9.19 1.71 -18.44
C GLN A 566 9.50 0.84 -17.23
N VAL A 567 10.43 -0.10 -17.41
CA VAL A 567 11.04 -0.83 -16.29
C VAL A 567 12.40 -0.20 -15.98
N GLU A 568 12.67 0.03 -14.69
CA GLU A 568 13.91 0.60 -14.19
C GLU A 568 14.59 -0.35 -13.20
N LEU A 569 15.87 -0.63 -13.45
CA LEU A 569 16.76 -1.31 -12.53
C LEU A 569 17.47 -0.30 -11.63
N LEU A 570 17.37 -0.51 -10.32
CA LEU A 570 17.97 0.32 -9.29
C LEU A 570 18.98 -0.51 -8.50
N ALA A 571 20.22 -0.05 -8.40
CA ALA A 571 21.21 -0.71 -7.55
C ALA A 571 22.10 0.30 -6.81
N LEU A 572 22.38 0.00 -5.54
CA LEU A 572 23.31 0.76 -4.72
C LEU A 572 24.22 -0.22 -4.00
N VAL A 573 25.53 -0.10 -4.18
CA VAL A 573 26.57 -0.85 -3.44
C VAL A 573 27.82 0.01 -3.30
N ASP A 574 28.65 -0.30 -2.32
CA ASP A 574 29.99 0.29 -2.21
C ASP A 574 31.02 -0.54 -3.01
N LEU A 575 31.39 -0.03 -4.19
CA LEU A 575 32.34 -0.69 -5.10
C LEU A 575 33.81 -0.65 -4.60
N GLN A 576 34.15 0.08 -3.53
CA GLN A 576 35.52 0.15 -3.03
C GLN A 576 36.00 -1.17 -2.37
N GLY A 577 35.12 -2.18 -2.25
CA GLY A 577 35.41 -3.52 -1.72
C GLY A 577 35.23 -4.65 -2.73
N SER A 578 34.87 -5.85 -2.25
CA SER A 578 34.54 -7.02 -3.08
C SER A 578 33.09 -7.02 -3.58
N ALA A 579 32.43 -5.87 -3.54
CA ALA A 579 31.01 -5.77 -3.89
C ALA A 579 30.82 -5.82 -5.41
N SER A 580 29.78 -6.53 -5.86
CA SER A 580 29.41 -6.59 -7.27
C SER A 580 27.91 -6.80 -7.44
N VAL A 581 27.34 -6.19 -8.49
CA VAL A 581 25.96 -6.42 -8.90
C VAL A 581 25.94 -6.67 -10.39
N GLY A 582 25.23 -7.72 -10.82
CA GLY A 582 25.05 -8.06 -12.23
C GLY A 582 23.65 -8.59 -12.50
N VAL A 583 23.11 -8.27 -13.67
CA VAL A 583 21.82 -8.71 -14.20
C VAL A 583 22.04 -9.31 -15.59
N ASP A 584 21.37 -10.42 -15.87
CA ASP A 584 21.47 -11.17 -17.11
C ASP A 584 20.16 -11.90 -17.45
N ASN A 585 20.01 -12.33 -18.70
CA ASN A 585 18.87 -13.10 -19.22
C ASN A 585 17.51 -12.49 -18.83
N VAL A 586 17.27 -11.25 -19.27
CA VAL A 586 16.00 -10.55 -19.05
C VAL A 586 15.01 -10.97 -20.13
N THR A 587 13.82 -11.40 -19.73
CA THR A 587 12.73 -11.76 -20.65
C THR A 587 11.38 -11.26 -20.12
N PHE A 588 10.44 -11.00 -21.02
CA PHE A 588 9.06 -10.64 -20.69
C PHE A 588 8.12 -11.76 -21.13
N GLU A 589 7.36 -12.29 -20.19
CA GLU A 589 6.43 -13.41 -20.37
C GLU A 589 4.98 -12.91 -20.28
N GLN A 590 4.14 -13.34 -21.23
CA GLN A 590 2.68 -13.10 -21.22
C GLN A 590 2.26 -11.62 -21.07
N CYS A 591 3.05 -10.71 -21.65
CA CYS A 591 2.79 -9.27 -21.58
C CYS A 591 1.85 -8.75 -22.69
N TYR A 592 1.75 -9.46 -23.81
CA TYR A 592 0.86 -9.10 -24.91
C TYR A 592 -0.63 -9.14 -24.49
N LEU A 593 -1.36 -8.05 -24.78
CA LEU A 593 -2.77 -7.87 -24.39
C LEU A 593 -3.72 -8.98 -24.87
N GLY A 594 -3.39 -9.65 -25.98
CA GLY A 594 -4.23 -10.71 -26.55
C GLY A 594 -4.04 -12.10 -25.91
N VAL A 595 -3.10 -12.26 -24.96
CA VAL A 595 -2.90 -13.55 -24.27
C VAL A 595 -3.92 -13.69 -23.15
N VAL A 596 -4.95 -14.50 -23.38
CA VAL A 596 -5.87 -14.94 -22.32
C VAL A 596 -5.28 -16.19 -21.68
N ALA A 597 -4.92 -16.11 -20.40
CA ALA A 597 -4.45 -17.28 -19.67
C ALA A 597 -5.54 -18.38 -19.64
N PRO A 598 -5.18 -19.68 -19.63
CA PRO A 598 -6.15 -20.77 -19.60
C PRO A 598 -7.11 -20.69 -18.40
N THR A 599 -6.65 -20.14 -17.27
CA THR A 599 -7.41 -19.94 -16.02
C THR A 599 -8.16 -18.61 -15.96
N ALA A 600 -8.08 -17.75 -16.99
CA ALA A 600 -8.61 -16.40 -16.94
C ALA A 600 -10.14 -16.33 -16.69
N ALA A 601 -10.88 -17.36 -17.07
CA ALA A 601 -12.32 -17.48 -16.85
C ALA A 601 -12.70 -18.17 -15.50
N GLU A 602 -11.72 -18.68 -14.74
CA GLU A 602 -11.96 -19.33 -13.45
C GLU A 602 -12.11 -18.29 -12.33
N LEU A 603 -13.36 -18.05 -11.93
CA LEU A 603 -13.70 -17.26 -10.75
C LEU A 603 -13.68 -18.09 -9.45
N THR A 604 -13.79 -19.41 -9.56
CA THR A 604 -13.69 -20.35 -8.44
C THR A 604 -12.21 -20.60 -8.13
N CYS A 605 -11.81 -20.46 -6.87
CA CYS A 605 -10.42 -20.63 -6.45
C CYS A 605 -10.32 -20.94 -4.95
N SER A 606 -9.59 -21.99 -4.60
CA SER A 606 -9.23 -22.32 -3.20
C SER A 606 -7.80 -21.92 -2.84
N PHE A 607 -7.09 -21.21 -3.74
CA PHE A 607 -5.71 -20.75 -3.59
C PHE A 607 -4.62 -21.81 -3.27
N GLU A 608 -4.92 -23.09 -3.12
CA GLU A 608 -3.95 -24.14 -2.76
C GLU A 608 -2.75 -24.33 -3.71
N ARG A 609 -2.86 -23.90 -4.97
CA ARG A 609 -1.82 -24.09 -5.99
C ARG A 609 -1.32 -22.79 -6.59
N ASP A 610 -2.24 -21.92 -6.97
CA ASP A 610 -1.99 -20.65 -7.65
C ASP A 610 -3.15 -19.66 -7.41
N MET A 611 -3.11 -18.54 -8.11
CA MET A 611 -4.13 -17.48 -8.02
C MET A 611 -5.37 -17.74 -8.92
N CYS A 612 -5.46 -18.91 -9.58
CA CYS A 612 -6.51 -19.24 -10.55
C CYS A 612 -6.70 -18.16 -11.64
N GLY A 613 -7.91 -17.60 -11.78
CA GLY A 613 -8.22 -16.45 -12.66
C GLY A 613 -8.18 -15.09 -11.97
N TRP A 614 -7.63 -15.01 -10.75
CA TRP A 614 -7.48 -13.80 -9.97
C TRP A 614 -6.06 -13.25 -10.08
N TYR A 615 -5.95 -11.93 -10.13
CA TYR A 615 -4.70 -11.20 -10.30
C TYR A 615 -4.65 -10.11 -9.27
N GLN A 616 -3.50 -9.96 -8.64
CA GLN A 616 -3.29 -8.82 -7.78
C GLN A 616 -3.07 -7.59 -8.66
N ASP A 617 -3.85 -6.54 -8.43
CA ASP A 617 -3.61 -5.27 -9.09
C ASP A 617 -2.24 -4.75 -8.65
N GLN A 618 -1.34 -4.61 -9.62
CA GLN A 618 -0.02 -4.11 -9.33
C GLN A 618 -0.07 -2.63 -9.03
N SER A 619 -1.04 -1.84 -9.49
CA SER A 619 -1.12 -0.41 -9.13
C SER A 619 -1.48 -0.15 -7.66
N SER A 620 -1.94 -1.19 -6.93
CA SER A 620 -2.26 -1.11 -5.51
C SER A 620 -1.03 -0.87 -4.63
N ASP A 621 -1.23 -0.10 -3.55
CA ASP A 621 -0.14 0.38 -2.70
C ASP A 621 0.44 -0.69 -1.75
N PHE A 622 -0.35 -1.70 -1.42
CA PHE A 622 0.06 -2.88 -0.68
C PHE A 622 -0.54 -4.16 -1.28
N LYS A 623 0.05 -5.31 -0.95
CA LYS A 623 -0.10 -6.54 -1.74
C LYS A 623 -0.77 -7.68 -0.98
N TRP A 624 -1.63 -8.43 -1.70
CA TRP A 624 -2.11 -9.74 -1.27
C TRP A 624 -0.96 -10.74 -1.25
N VAL A 625 -0.82 -11.45 -0.13
CA VAL A 625 0.22 -12.47 0.09
C VAL A 625 -0.43 -13.83 0.16
N HIS A 626 0.12 -14.74 -0.65
CA HIS A 626 -0.19 -16.17 -0.61
C HIS A 626 0.51 -16.80 0.60
N ASN A 627 -0.27 -17.22 1.60
CA ASN A 627 0.23 -17.51 2.95
C ASN A 627 -0.14 -18.92 3.40
N MET A 628 0.77 -19.57 4.16
CA MET A 628 0.60 -20.92 4.73
C MET A 628 0.18 -20.90 6.22
N GLY A 629 -0.18 -19.74 6.76
CA GLY A 629 -0.73 -19.63 8.11
C GLY A 629 0.28 -19.71 9.26
N GLN A 630 1.59 -19.51 9.01
CA GLN A 630 2.58 -19.39 10.08
C GLN A 630 2.45 -18.02 10.79
N GLY A 631 1.51 -17.92 11.74
CA GLY A 631 1.37 -16.80 12.66
C GLY A 631 0.20 -15.84 12.44
N GLN A 632 -0.63 -16.03 11.38
CA GLN A 632 -1.76 -15.15 11.01
C GLN A 632 -3.11 -15.88 10.89
N GLY A 633 -3.21 -17.12 11.39
CA GLY A 633 -4.42 -17.96 11.27
C GLY A 633 -4.17 -19.21 10.41
N SER A 634 -5.01 -20.23 10.55
CA SER A 634 -4.96 -21.46 9.73
C SER A 634 -5.78 -21.29 8.46
N ASP A 635 -5.32 -21.82 7.32
CA ASP A 635 -6.10 -21.98 6.08
C ASP A 635 -7.50 -22.60 6.35
N HIS A 636 -8.55 -22.11 5.67
CA HIS A 636 -9.90 -22.64 5.85
C HIS A 636 -10.09 -24.01 5.17
N THR A 637 -9.49 -24.21 3.99
CA THR A 637 -9.70 -25.39 3.14
C THR A 637 -9.26 -26.68 3.84
N THR A 638 -8.06 -26.68 4.45
CA THR A 638 -7.44 -27.88 5.03
C THR A 638 -6.90 -27.68 6.44
N GLY A 639 -6.86 -26.45 6.95
CA GLY A 639 -6.22 -26.09 8.22
C GLY A 639 -4.69 -25.91 8.12
N SER A 640 -4.07 -26.28 7.00
CA SER A 640 -2.62 -26.20 6.78
C SER A 640 -2.20 -25.92 5.32
N GLY A 641 -3.14 -25.46 4.50
CA GLY A 641 -2.97 -25.13 3.09
C GLY A 641 -2.66 -23.65 2.88
N TYR A 642 -3.09 -23.10 1.74
CA TYR A 642 -2.78 -21.74 1.35
C TYR A 642 -4.02 -20.88 1.18
N PHE A 643 -3.99 -19.70 1.78
CA PHE A 643 -5.02 -18.67 1.61
C PHE A 643 -4.38 -17.33 1.22
N LEU A 644 -5.21 -16.37 0.79
CA LEU A 644 -4.75 -15.01 0.54
C LEU A 644 -4.89 -14.18 1.80
N SER A 645 -3.84 -13.46 2.17
CA SER A 645 -3.82 -12.59 3.34
C SER A 645 -3.22 -11.23 3.03
N VAL A 646 -3.68 -10.22 3.75
CA VAL A 646 -3.15 -8.86 3.70
C VAL A 646 -3.05 -8.35 5.13
N ASP A 647 -1.92 -7.74 5.46
CA ASP A 647 -1.73 -6.98 6.69
C ASP A 647 -1.72 -5.47 6.34
N PRO A 648 -2.83 -4.75 6.55
CA PRO A 648 -2.89 -3.31 6.32
C PRO A 648 -1.93 -2.51 7.20
N SER A 649 -1.38 -3.10 8.25
CA SER A 649 -0.48 -2.43 9.21
C SER A 649 0.99 -2.87 9.09
N ALA A 650 1.34 -3.66 8.08
CA ALA A 650 2.73 -4.00 7.81
C ALA A 650 3.55 -2.78 7.33
N LEU A 651 4.82 -2.68 7.77
CA LEU A 651 5.73 -1.56 7.47
C LEU A 651 6.03 -1.36 5.97
N TRP A 652 5.81 -2.40 5.16
CA TRP A 652 5.96 -2.39 3.71
C TRP A 652 4.66 -2.04 2.97
N SER A 653 3.53 -1.93 3.70
CA SER A 653 2.24 -1.46 3.21
C SER A 653 2.17 0.07 3.33
N ARG A 654 2.50 0.80 2.26
CA ARG A 654 2.67 2.27 2.32
C ARG A 654 1.56 3.09 1.65
N GLY A 655 0.42 2.48 1.32
CA GLY A 655 -0.72 3.27 0.84
C GLY A 655 -2.09 2.67 1.15
N GLN A 656 -3.10 3.08 0.39
CA GLN A 656 -4.49 3.19 0.85
C GLN A 656 -5.35 1.97 0.55
N GLN A 657 -5.02 1.20 -0.49
CA GLN A 657 -5.79 0.02 -0.88
C GLN A 657 -4.94 -1.14 -1.42
N ALA A 658 -5.47 -2.35 -1.26
CA ALA A 658 -5.01 -3.56 -1.93
C ALA A 658 -6.17 -4.19 -2.70
N GLN A 659 -6.00 -4.36 -4.02
CA GLN A 659 -7.05 -4.90 -4.89
C GLN A 659 -6.63 -6.26 -5.50
N LEU A 660 -7.56 -7.20 -5.47
CA LEU A 660 -7.50 -8.50 -6.15
C LEU A 660 -8.59 -8.50 -7.24
N ILE A 661 -8.18 -8.48 -8.50
CA ILE A 661 -9.06 -8.29 -9.66
C ILE A 661 -9.08 -9.53 -10.55
N THR A 662 -10.17 -9.73 -11.28
CA THR A 662 -10.28 -10.78 -12.29
C THR A 662 -9.85 -10.29 -13.67
N SER A 663 -9.54 -11.22 -14.58
CA SER A 663 -9.47 -10.87 -16.01
C SER A 663 -10.86 -10.42 -16.51
N ARG A 664 -10.93 -9.81 -17.70
CA ARG A 664 -12.21 -9.44 -18.31
C ARG A 664 -13.07 -10.69 -18.54
N GLN A 665 -14.21 -10.76 -17.86
CA GLN A 665 -15.16 -11.86 -17.94
C GLN A 665 -16.17 -11.61 -19.07
N ASP A 666 -16.60 -12.69 -19.71
CA ASP A 666 -17.65 -12.65 -20.72
C ASP A 666 -19.00 -12.18 -20.14
N PRO A 667 -19.84 -11.50 -20.93
CA PRO A 667 -21.15 -11.02 -20.46
C PRO A 667 -22.03 -12.12 -19.87
N ALA A 668 -22.65 -11.85 -18.72
CA ALA A 668 -23.52 -12.80 -18.03
C ALA A 668 -24.99 -12.55 -18.40
N ALA A 669 -25.63 -13.53 -19.06
CA ALA A 669 -27.04 -13.47 -19.42
C ALA A 669 -28.01 -13.73 -18.26
N ALA A 670 -27.53 -14.30 -17.15
CA ALA A 670 -28.30 -14.64 -15.97
C ALA A 670 -27.47 -14.35 -14.70
N PRO A 671 -28.12 -14.02 -13.57
CA PRO A 671 -27.43 -13.79 -12.30
C PRO A 671 -26.72 -15.06 -11.80
N ARG A 672 -25.63 -14.86 -11.08
CA ARG A 672 -24.80 -15.92 -10.47
C ARG A 672 -24.52 -15.61 -9.01
N CYS A 673 -24.24 -16.63 -8.21
CA CYS A 673 -23.92 -16.45 -6.79
C CYS A 673 -22.44 -16.74 -6.56
N LEU A 674 -21.70 -15.73 -6.09
CA LEU A 674 -20.31 -15.87 -5.67
C LEU A 674 -20.27 -16.03 -4.15
N SER A 675 -19.84 -17.18 -3.65
CA SER A 675 -19.59 -17.40 -2.22
C SER A 675 -18.09 -17.44 -1.95
N PHE A 676 -17.67 -16.95 -0.79
CA PHE A 676 -16.27 -16.87 -0.39
C PHE A 676 -16.12 -16.93 1.13
N TRP A 677 -14.96 -17.37 1.59
CA TRP A 677 -14.59 -17.30 3.00
C TRP A 677 -13.66 -16.12 3.24
N TYR A 678 -13.86 -15.44 4.37
CA TYR A 678 -13.09 -14.26 4.73
C TYR A 678 -12.77 -14.25 6.22
N LEU A 679 -11.65 -13.61 6.57
CA LEU A 679 -11.18 -13.41 7.93
C LEU A 679 -10.90 -11.92 8.13
N LEU A 680 -11.49 -11.29 9.15
CA LEU A 680 -11.16 -9.92 9.55
C LEU A 680 -10.78 -9.93 11.04
N ALA A 681 -9.50 -10.15 11.32
CA ALA A 681 -8.99 -10.40 12.67
C ALA A 681 -8.14 -9.23 13.20
N GLY A 682 -8.45 -8.73 14.39
CA GLY A 682 -7.78 -7.56 14.98
C GLY A 682 -8.76 -6.46 15.41
N PRO A 683 -8.33 -5.47 16.19
CA PRO A 683 -9.22 -4.48 16.75
C PRO A 683 -9.68 -3.43 15.73
N GLN A 684 -8.91 -3.13 14.68
CA GLN A 684 -9.23 -2.12 13.67
C GLN A 684 -8.70 -2.49 12.27
N ILE A 685 -9.30 -3.51 11.64
CA ILE A 685 -8.82 -4.13 10.39
C ILE A 685 -9.04 -3.28 9.13
N GLY A 686 -9.99 -2.33 9.16
CA GLY A 686 -10.42 -1.55 8.00
C GLY A 686 -11.65 -2.16 7.32
N THR A 687 -11.76 -1.98 6.01
CA THR A 687 -12.92 -2.38 5.21
C THR A 687 -12.54 -3.34 4.09
N LEU A 688 -13.30 -4.42 3.93
CA LEU A 688 -13.21 -5.35 2.81
C LEU A 688 -14.46 -5.21 1.93
N ASN A 689 -14.26 -4.85 0.67
CA ASN A 689 -15.29 -4.69 -0.34
C ASN A 689 -15.20 -5.78 -1.42
N LEU A 690 -16.34 -6.18 -1.94
CA LEU A 690 -16.47 -6.91 -3.20
C LEU A 690 -17.19 -6.00 -4.21
N LYS A 691 -16.55 -5.73 -5.34
CA LYS A 691 -17.02 -4.81 -6.37
C LYS A 691 -17.22 -5.52 -7.70
N LEU A 692 -18.20 -5.04 -8.46
CA LEU A 692 -18.41 -5.36 -9.86
C LEU A 692 -18.11 -4.12 -10.70
N GLN A 693 -17.34 -4.31 -11.76
CA GLN A 693 -16.92 -3.25 -12.67
C GLN A 693 -17.37 -3.62 -14.10
N PRO A 694 -18.57 -3.23 -14.54
CA PRO A 694 -19.02 -3.40 -15.92
C PRO A 694 -18.29 -2.44 -16.85
N GLU A 695 -18.00 -2.86 -18.09
CA GLU A 695 -17.29 -2.00 -19.05
C GLU A 695 -18.11 -0.74 -19.41
N GLY A 696 -17.53 0.43 -19.13
CA GLY A 696 -18.12 1.74 -19.45
C GLY A 696 -19.26 2.20 -18.52
N GLU A 697 -19.43 1.57 -17.37
CA GLU A 697 -20.33 2.01 -16.29
C GLU A 697 -19.56 2.27 -14.99
N GLU A 698 -20.20 2.91 -14.02
CA GLU A 698 -19.61 3.09 -12.69
C GLU A 698 -19.50 1.75 -11.95
N GLU A 699 -18.49 1.66 -11.10
CA GLU A 699 -18.26 0.49 -10.25
C GLU A 699 -19.37 0.37 -9.20
N THR A 700 -19.86 -0.85 -8.98
CA THR A 700 -20.90 -1.13 -7.98
C THR A 700 -20.36 -2.02 -6.87
N VAL A 701 -20.54 -1.63 -5.62
CA VAL A 701 -20.22 -2.47 -4.45
C VAL A 701 -21.32 -3.50 -4.27
N LEU A 702 -20.95 -4.79 -4.35
CA LEU A 702 -21.87 -5.92 -4.17
C LEU A 702 -21.92 -6.42 -2.73
N TRP A 703 -20.83 -6.27 -1.98
CA TRP A 703 -20.75 -6.65 -0.58
C TRP A 703 -19.66 -5.81 0.11
N THR A 704 -19.88 -5.46 1.37
CA THR A 704 -18.94 -4.70 2.20
C THR A 704 -18.98 -5.22 3.63
N CYS A 705 -17.82 -5.35 4.26
CA CYS A 705 -17.70 -5.63 5.68
C CYS A 705 -16.60 -4.76 6.29
N ARG A 706 -16.91 -4.14 7.44
CA ARG A 706 -16.05 -3.20 8.14
C ARG A 706 -15.84 -3.64 9.58
N GLY A 707 -14.65 -3.35 10.11
CA GLY A 707 -14.33 -3.59 11.50
C GLY A 707 -14.03 -5.06 11.80
N THR A 708 -13.93 -5.38 13.08
CA THR A 708 -13.53 -6.71 13.54
C THR A 708 -14.66 -7.72 13.40
N GLN A 709 -14.35 -8.84 12.73
CA GLN A 709 -15.21 -10.02 12.68
C GLN A 709 -14.55 -11.18 13.45
N GLY A 710 -13.54 -10.85 14.25
CA GLY A 710 -12.76 -11.78 15.04
C GLY A 710 -11.88 -12.74 14.26
N SER A 711 -11.21 -13.62 15.01
CA SER A 711 -10.14 -14.48 14.48
C SER A 711 -10.64 -15.78 13.85
N ILE A 712 -11.85 -15.79 13.29
CA ILE A 712 -12.43 -16.98 12.63
C ILE A 712 -12.78 -16.70 11.18
N TRP A 713 -12.84 -17.78 10.40
CA TRP A 713 -13.32 -17.73 9.03
C TRP A 713 -14.84 -17.60 9.00
N HIS A 714 -15.30 -16.60 8.26
CA HIS A 714 -16.71 -16.33 7.99
C HIS A 714 -17.02 -16.61 6.53
N ARG A 715 -18.24 -17.05 6.27
CA ARG A 715 -18.72 -17.29 4.91
C ARG A 715 -19.63 -16.16 4.45
N ALA A 716 -19.26 -15.53 3.34
CA ALA A 716 -20.06 -14.53 2.65
C ALA A 716 -20.46 -14.98 1.24
N TRP A 717 -21.45 -14.27 0.69
CA TRP A 717 -22.12 -14.59 -0.55
C TRP A 717 -22.56 -13.27 -1.17
N ALA A 718 -22.45 -13.12 -2.48
CA ALA A 718 -22.96 -11.95 -3.19
C ALA A 718 -23.53 -12.36 -4.55
N THR A 719 -24.68 -11.79 -4.91
CA THR A 719 -25.29 -12.01 -6.22
C THR A 719 -24.59 -11.14 -7.26
N LEU A 720 -23.97 -11.77 -8.25
CA LEU A 720 -23.49 -11.09 -9.46
C LEU A 720 -24.70 -10.87 -10.39
N PRO A 721 -25.12 -9.61 -10.65
CA PRO A 721 -26.25 -9.33 -11.53
C PRO A 721 -25.95 -9.71 -12.99
N ALA A 722 -27.01 -9.87 -13.79
CA ALA A 722 -26.85 -10.06 -15.23
C ALA A 722 -26.33 -8.77 -15.88
N THR A 723 -25.17 -8.85 -16.54
CA THR A 723 -24.48 -7.70 -17.16
C THR A 723 -24.90 -7.46 -18.62
N GLY A 724 -25.88 -8.23 -19.13
CA GLY A 724 -26.41 -8.07 -20.47
C GLY A 724 -25.39 -8.47 -21.54
N GLN A 725 -24.95 -7.51 -22.36
CA GLN A 725 -23.95 -7.71 -23.43
C GLN A 725 -22.57 -7.14 -23.10
N LYS A 726 -22.38 -6.58 -21.91
CA LYS A 726 -21.11 -5.92 -21.54
C LYS A 726 -20.22 -6.89 -20.76
N PRO A 727 -18.92 -6.97 -21.10
CA PRO A 727 -17.97 -7.70 -20.28
C PRO A 727 -17.79 -6.96 -18.95
N TYR A 728 -17.31 -7.69 -17.94
CA TYR A 728 -17.19 -7.16 -16.58
C TYR A 728 -15.95 -7.70 -15.88
N ARG A 729 -15.58 -7.05 -14.76
CA ARG A 729 -14.59 -7.54 -13.79
C ARG A 729 -15.19 -7.61 -12.41
N VAL A 730 -14.62 -8.48 -11.59
CA VAL A 730 -14.93 -8.59 -10.17
C VAL A 730 -13.64 -8.26 -9.41
N ALA A 731 -13.77 -7.49 -8.32
CA ALA A 731 -12.64 -7.06 -7.54
C ALA A 731 -12.93 -7.18 -6.03
N PHE A 732 -12.03 -7.83 -5.30
CA PHE A 732 -11.94 -7.67 -3.85
C PHE A 732 -11.01 -6.51 -3.53
N GLU A 733 -11.43 -5.60 -2.68
CA GLU A 733 -10.67 -4.41 -2.28
C GLU A 733 -10.59 -4.35 -0.76
N VAL A 734 -9.37 -4.28 -0.24
CA VAL A 734 -9.10 -3.96 1.16
C VAL A 734 -8.72 -2.50 1.24
N LEU A 735 -9.46 -1.72 2.03
CA LEU A 735 -9.15 -0.34 2.35
C LEU A 735 -8.41 -0.26 3.68
N ARG A 736 -7.35 0.53 3.71
CA ARG A 736 -6.60 0.86 4.93
C ARG A 736 -7.26 2.01 5.69
N ASP A 737 -8.55 1.87 5.98
CA ASP A 737 -9.32 2.80 6.84
C ASP A 737 -9.41 2.31 8.30
N GLY A 738 -8.70 1.22 8.61
CA GLY A 738 -8.34 0.77 9.94
C GLY A 738 -6.83 0.54 10.02
N PHE A 739 -6.28 0.55 11.23
CA PHE A 739 -4.83 0.64 11.47
C PHE A 739 -4.22 -0.60 12.15
N LEU A 740 -5.00 -1.64 12.45
CA LEU A 740 -4.51 -2.84 13.14
C LEU A 740 -5.40 -4.07 12.84
N GLY A 741 -4.90 -4.98 12.02
CA GLY A 741 -5.60 -6.22 11.71
C GLY A 741 -4.94 -7.06 10.63
N ASP A 742 -5.49 -8.25 10.43
CA ASP A 742 -5.18 -9.17 9.35
C ASP A 742 -6.47 -9.44 8.57
N VAL A 743 -6.41 -9.29 7.25
CA VAL A 743 -7.49 -9.65 6.32
C VAL A 743 -7.11 -10.95 5.62
N GLY A 744 -8.01 -11.94 5.63
CA GLY A 744 -7.88 -13.18 4.89
C GLY A 744 -9.02 -13.40 3.91
N LEU A 745 -8.73 -14.05 2.79
CA LEU A 745 -9.68 -14.52 1.78
C LEU A 745 -9.33 -15.95 1.37
N ASP A 746 -10.36 -16.79 1.25
CA ASP A 746 -10.21 -18.19 0.85
C ASP A 746 -11.49 -18.76 0.18
N ASP A 747 -11.36 -19.92 -0.46
CA ASP A 747 -12.47 -20.75 -0.94
C ASP A 747 -13.56 -20.00 -1.74
N LEU A 748 -13.15 -19.33 -2.82
CA LEU A 748 -14.04 -18.66 -3.76
C LEU A 748 -14.78 -19.69 -4.60
N ALA A 749 -16.11 -19.63 -4.65
CA ALA A 749 -16.95 -20.54 -5.43
C ALA A 749 -18.08 -19.80 -6.15
N LEU A 750 -18.19 -20.02 -7.46
CA LEU A 750 -19.26 -19.48 -8.28
C LEU A 750 -20.32 -20.53 -8.61
N THR A 751 -21.59 -20.23 -8.33
CA THR A 751 -22.74 -21.09 -8.63
C THR A 751 -23.77 -20.38 -9.51
N ALA A 752 -24.60 -21.15 -10.23
CA ALA A 752 -25.61 -20.62 -11.14
C ALA A 752 -26.88 -20.18 -10.40
N GLY A 753 -27.44 -19.03 -10.78
CA GLY A 753 -28.62 -18.43 -10.15
C GLY A 753 -28.26 -17.35 -9.12
N PRO A 754 -29.23 -16.55 -8.66
CA PRO A 754 -29.01 -15.61 -7.57
C PRO A 754 -28.67 -16.35 -6.27
N CYS A 755 -28.00 -15.70 -5.33
CA CYS A 755 -27.83 -16.27 -3.99
C CYS A 755 -29.21 -16.51 -3.33
N GLY A 756 -29.30 -17.53 -2.46
CA GLY A 756 -30.53 -17.85 -1.71
C GLY A 756 -30.93 -16.75 -0.71
N ALA A 757 -31.90 -17.03 0.18
CA ALA A 757 -32.23 -16.12 1.28
C ALA A 757 -30.96 -15.78 2.07
N GLU A 758 -30.57 -14.51 2.09
CA GLU A 758 -29.33 -14.09 2.72
C GLU A 758 -29.41 -14.31 4.23
N LEU A 759 -28.48 -15.10 4.77
CA LEU A 759 -28.35 -15.32 6.22
C LEU A 759 -27.90 -14.05 6.95
N SER A 760 -27.32 -13.08 6.24
CA SER A 760 -26.93 -11.80 6.78
C SER A 760 -27.19 -10.71 5.74
N CYS A 761 -27.80 -9.60 6.11
CA CYS A 761 -28.21 -8.53 5.20
C CYS A 761 -28.05 -7.18 5.89
N SER A 762 -27.04 -6.42 5.47
CA SER A 762 -26.78 -5.04 5.93
C SER A 762 -27.47 -3.97 5.07
N PHE A 763 -28.23 -4.37 4.05
CA PHE A 763 -28.86 -3.46 3.09
C PHE A 763 -27.92 -2.52 2.30
N GLU A 764 -26.60 -2.63 2.38
CA GLU A 764 -25.67 -1.70 1.70
C GLU A 764 -25.52 -1.89 0.19
N ALA A 765 -25.74 -3.10 -0.32
CA ALA A 765 -25.69 -3.39 -1.75
C ALA A 765 -27.09 -3.44 -2.38
N GLU A 766 -28.00 -4.22 -1.77
CA GLU A 766 -29.36 -4.42 -2.26
C GLU A 766 -30.35 -4.71 -1.11
N GLY A 767 -31.61 -5.00 -1.43
CA GLY A 767 -32.65 -5.33 -0.44
C GLY A 767 -32.66 -6.81 0.00
N CYS A 768 -31.61 -7.58 -0.29
CA CYS A 768 -31.41 -8.97 0.15
C CYS A 768 -32.58 -9.94 -0.16
N GLY A 769 -33.28 -9.69 -1.28
CA GLY A 769 -34.44 -10.49 -1.68
C GLY A 769 -35.70 -10.32 -0.82
N LEU A 770 -35.72 -9.34 0.11
CA LEU A 770 -36.90 -9.00 0.91
C LEU A 770 -37.97 -8.33 0.05
N ALA A 771 -39.18 -8.87 0.08
CA ALA A 771 -40.30 -8.41 -0.74
C ALA A 771 -41.28 -7.57 0.08
N ALA A 772 -41.47 -6.32 -0.32
CA ALA A 772 -42.47 -5.43 0.27
C ALA A 772 -43.88 -5.72 -0.29
N SER A 773 -44.89 -5.74 0.58
CA SER A 773 -46.31 -5.88 0.22
C SER A 773 -47.21 -5.06 1.16
N GLY A 774 -48.39 -4.65 0.70
CA GLY A 774 -49.36 -3.87 1.50
C GLY A 774 -49.63 -2.45 0.99
N GLN A 775 -50.28 -1.61 1.82
CA GLN A 775 -50.74 -0.25 1.45
C GLN A 775 -49.74 0.88 1.79
N GLY A 776 -48.54 0.54 2.27
CA GLY A 776 -47.37 1.41 2.36
C GLY A 776 -46.12 0.62 1.93
N THR A 777 -45.20 1.25 1.21
CA THR A 777 -44.02 0.58 0.65
C THR A 777 -42.82 0.74 1.57
N TRP A 778 -42.33 -0.37 2.11
CA TRP A 778 -40.96 -0.46 2.60
C TRP A 778 -40.01 -0.12 1.45
N GLN A 779 -39.03 0.73 1.69
CA GLN A 779 -38.10 1.20 0.67
C GLN A 779 -36.70 1.41 1.26
N ARG A 780 -35.70 1.07 0.45
CA ARG A 780 -34.30 1.15 0.83
C ARG A 780 -33.84 2.57 0.56
N GLN A 781 -33.21 3.21 1.53
CA GLN A 781 -32.73 4.59 1.37
C GLN A 781 -31.51 4.88 2.25
N SER A 782 -30.78 5.92 1.87
CA SER A 782 -29.81 6.62 2.73
C SER A 782 -30.35 8.00 3.13
N ASN A 783 -29.85 8.57 4.23
CA ASN A 783 -30.31 9.88 4.69
C ASN A 783 -29.92 11.02 3.73
N GLY A 784 -28.78 10.88 3.03
CA GLY A 784 -28.31 11.87 2.05
C GLY A 784 -29.12 11.96 0.76
N THR A 785 -29.87 10.91 0.38
CA THR A 785 -30.62 10.83 -0.90
C THR A 785 -32.10 10.50 -0.74
N GLY A 786 -32.52 10.06 0.45
CA GLY A 786 -33.87 9.59 0.76
C GLY A 786 -34.90 10.71 0.86
N THR A 787 -36.12 10.42 0.43
CA THR A 787 -37.26 11.37 0.48
C THR A 787 -38.15 11.17 1.71
N THR A 788 -37.95 10.08 2.46
CA THR A 788 -38.77 9.69 3.62
C THR A 788 -38.01 9.92 4.92
N ALA A 789 -38.72 10.39 5.94
CA ALA A 789 -38.15 10.56 7.28
C ALA A 789 -37.61 9.21 7.79
N GLY A 790 -36.38 9.20 8.32
CA GLY A 790 -35.70 8.01 8.80
C GLY A 790 -34.56 8.34 9.76
N PRO A 791 -33.80 7.32 10.20
CA PRO A 791 -32.58 7.47 10.99
C PRO A 791 -31.57 8.45 10.39
N ALA A 792 -30.86 9.18 11.26
CA ALA A 792 -29.85 10.16 10.86
C ALA A 792 -28.61 9.51 10.23
N ALA A 793 -28.25 8.33 10.73
CA ALA A 793 -27.18 7.49 10.24
C ALA A 793 -27.64 6.03 10.21
N ASP A 794 -27.17 5.34 9.19
CA ASP A 794 -27.25 3.89 9.04
C ASP A 794 -26.52 3.16 10.17
N HIS A 795 -26.97 1.97 10.57
CA HIS A 795 -26.36 1.22 11.68
C HIS A 795 -25.04 0.56 11.24
N THR A 796 -25.01 -0.07 10.07
CA THR A 796 -23.84 -0.82 9.57
C THR A 796 -22.62 0.09 9.39
N THR A 797 -22.80 1.25 8.76
CA THR A 797 -21.71 2.18 8.41
C THR A 797 -21.55 3.31 9.41
N GLY A 798 -22.57 3.61 10.22
CA GLY A 798 -22.60 4.76 11.11
C GLY A 798 -22.65 6.10 10.35
N THR A 799 -22.96 6.10 9.04
CA THR A 799 -22.88 7.28 8.19
C THR A 799 -24.24 7.71 7.65
N THR A 800 -24.32 8.94 7.14
CA THR A 800 -25.50 9.45 6.42
C THR A 800 -25.64 8.87 5.01
N ALA A 801 -24.58 8.24 4.49
CA ALA A 801 -24.50 7.67 3.15
C ALA A 801 -24.89 6.17 3.10
N GLY A 802 -24.80 5.46 4.24
CA GLY A 802 -25.24 4.08 4.37
C GLY A 802 -26.75 3.92 4.19
N HIS A 803 -27.18 2.68 3.97
CA HIS A 803 -28.52 2.33 3.54
C HIS A 803 -29.21 1.37 4.49
N TYR A 804 -30.41 1.77 4.90
CA TYR A 804 -31.29 0.95 5.72
C TYR A 804 -32.66 0.77 5.04
N MET A 805 -33.47 -0.13 5.59
CA MET A 805 -34.81 -0.41 5.12
C MET A 805 -35.84 0.37 5.94
N VAL A 806 -36.63 1.26 5.32
CA VAL A 806 -37.56 2.13 6.06
C VAL A 806 -38.98 2.09 5.51
N VAL A 807 -39.95 2.32 6.38
CA VAL A 807 -41.34 2.60 6.02
C VAL A 807 -41.84 3.85 6.73
N SER A 808 -42.50 4.74 5.98
CA SER A 808 -43.19 5.89 6.57
C SER A 808 -44.50 5.44 7.22
N THR A 809 -44.68 5.79 8.50
CA THR A 809 -45.91 5.53 9.27
C THR A 809 -46.78 6.77 9.42
N GLY A 810 -46.52 7.79 8.60
CA GLY A 810 -47.29 9.03 8.57
C GLY A 810 -48.72 8.84 8.04
N ARG A 811 -49.62 9.75 8.43
CA ARG A 811 -51.05 9.79 8.01
C ARG A 811 -51.31 9.60 6.52
N ASP A 812 -50.43 10.11 5.67
CA ASP A 812 -50.61 10.09 4.21
C ASP A 812 -49.96 8.86 3.56
N SER A 813 -49.00 8.21 4.23
CA SER A 813 -48.25 7.04 3.72
C SER A 813 -48.76 5.71 4.27
N LEU A 814 -49.04 5.63 5.58
CA LEU A 814 -49.60 4.45 6.23
C LEU A 814 -50.60 4.90 7.33
N PRO A 815 -51.88 5.12 6.97
CA PRO A 815 -52.89 5.61 7.89
C PRO A 815 -53.11 4.68 9.09
N ALA A 816 -53.70 5.22 10.17
CA ALA A 816 -53.96 4.47 11.40
C ALA A 816 -54.63 3.10 11.13
N GLY A 817 -54.00 2.02 11.61
CA GLY A 817 -54.49 0.65 11.49
C GLY A 817 -54.21 -0.06 10.15
N HIS A 818 -53.59 0.62 9.18
CA HIS A 818 -53.11 0.00 7.95
C HIS A 818 -51.74 -0.64 8.15
N ARG A 819 -51.42 -1.60 7.26
CA ARG A 819 -50.25 -2.49 7.40
C ARG A 819 -49.34 -2.39 6.18
N ALA A 820 -48.03 -2.35 6.44
CA ALA A 820 -46.97 -2.55 5.46
C ALA A 820 -46.15 -3.77 5.89
N VAL A 821 -45.91 -4.69 4.97
CA VAL A 821 -45.29 -5.99 5.26
C VAL A 821 -44.02 -6.15 4.43
N LEU A 822 -42.96 -6.63 5.06
CA LEU A 822 -41.71 -7.01 4.41
C LEU A 822 -41.42 -8.48 4.72
N THR A 823 -41.25 -9.30 3.69
CA THR A 823 -41.12 -10.76 3.82
C THR A 823 -39.82 -11.25 3.20
N SER A 824 -39.09 -12.10 3.91
CA SER A 824 -37.85 -12.72 3.39
C SER A 824 -38.14 -13.84 2.39
N GLN A 825 -37.10 -14.25 1.66
CA GLN A 825 -37.11 -15.57 1.02
C GLN A 825 -37.11 -16.69 2.09
N PRO A 826 -37.57 -17.91 1.77
CA PRO A 826 -37.55 -19.03 2.71
C PRO A 826 -36.12 -19.45 3.08
N TYR A 827 -35.83 -19.47 4.38
CA TYR A 827 -34.62 -20.05 4.97
C TYR A 827 -34.75 -21.56 5.09
N GLN A 828 -33.67 -22.27 4.78
CA GLN A 828 -33.57 -23.71 4.98
C GLN A 828 -32.95 -24.00 6.35
N PRO A 829 -33.56 -24.90 7.15
CA PRO A 829 -33.02 -25.25 8.46
C PRO A 829 -31.74 -26.10 8.35
N SER A 830 -30.64 -25.62 8.93
CA SER A 830 -29.36 -26.35 9.06
C SER A 830 -29.23 -27.08 10.40
N VAL A 831 -29.92 -26.61 11.44
CA VAL A 831 -29.80 -27.06 12.84
C VAL A 831 -31.16 -26.99 13.56
N PRO A 832 -31.34 -27.70 14.70
CA PRO A 832 -32.63 -27.74 15.43
C PRO A 832 -33.06 -26.41 16.07
N ALA A 833 -32.17 -25.42 16.17
CA ALA A 833 -32.49 -24.07 16.61
C ALA A 833 -31.63 -23.06 15.84
N GLN A 834 -32.23 -21.95 15.40
CA GLN A 834 -31.56 -20.84 14.71
C GLN A 834 -31.91 -19.52 15.40
N CYS A 835 -30.96 -18.59 15.49
CA CYS A 835 -31.16 -17.27 16.06
C CYS A 835 -31.40 -16.25 14.97
N LEU A 836 -32.56 -15.60 14.98
CA LEU A 836 -32.84 -14.43 14.15
C LEU A 836 -32.48 -13.18 14.96
N ALA A 837 -31.62 -12.32 14.44
CA ALA A 837 -31.27 -11.02 15.00
C ALA A 837 -31.43 -9.92 13.93
N PHE A 838 -31.78 -8.71 14.34
CA PHE A 838 -31.90 -7.54 13.47
C PHE A 838 -31.85 -6.26 14.28
N TRP A 839 -31.50 -5.14 13.64
CA TRP A 839 -31.57 -3.82 14.24
C TRP A 839 -32.80 -3.06 13.76
N TYR A 840 -33.39 -2.26 14.64
CA TYR A 840 -34.58 -1.48 14.32
C TYR A 840 -34.58 -0.13 15.03
N GLN A 841 -35.26 0.84 14.41
CA GLN A 841 -35.48 2.17 14.99
C GLN A 841 -36.90 2.66 14.71
N LEU A 842 -37.56 3.18 15.74
CA LEU A 842 -38.88 3.81 15.65
C LEU A 842 -38.74 5.32 15.89
N SER A 843 -39.50 6.12 15.15
CA SER A 843 -39.57 7.57 15.39
C SER A 843 -40.13 7.91 16.79
N ALA A 844 -39.62 8.97 17.41
CA ALA A 844 -39.97 9.35 18.79
C ALA A 844 -41.44 9.80 18.99
N ARG A 845 -42.17 10.17 17.92
CA ARG A 845 -43.55 10.66 18.01
C ARG A 845 -44.49 9.79 17.18
N THR A 846 -45.34 9.02 17.86
CA THR A 846 -46.39 8.18 17.23
C THR A 846 -45.90 7.28 16.09
N PRO A 847 -44.88 6.42 16.32
CA PRO A 847 -44.29 5.60 15.27
C PRO A 847 -45.24 4.53 14.70
N GLY A 848 -46.29 4.14 15.43
CA GLY A 848 -47.06 2.94 15.12
C GLY A 848 -46.53 1.74 15.90
N SER A 849 -46.65 0.53 15.34
CA SER A 849 -46.09 -0.68 15.94
C SER A 849 -45.39 -1.56 14.90
N LEU A 850 -44.23 -2.09 15.27
CA LEU A 850 -43.49 -3.11 14.54
C LEU A 850 -43.80 -4.49 15.15
N GLY A 851 -44.33 -5.40 14.36
CA GLY A 851 -44.48 -6.81 14.70
C GLY A 851 -43.58 -7.68 13.84
N VAL A 852 -42.78 -8.54 14.46
CA VAL A 852 -41.92 -9.50 13.75
C VAL A 852 -42.47 -10.89 13.95
N PHE A 853 -42.65 -11.61 12.85
CA PHE A 853 -43.25 -12.91 12.83
C PHE A 853 -42.41 -13.90 12.04
N VAL A 854 -42.45 -15.15 12.44
CA VAL A 854 -41.89 -16.27 11.69
C VAL A 854 -43.04 -17.09 11.14
N GLU A 855 -42.99 -17.37 9.85
CA GLU A 855 -43.98 -18.20 9.17
C GLU A 855 -43.36 -19.52 8.73
N GLN A 856 -43.98 -20.62 9.17
CA GLN A 856 -43.57 -21.99 8.92
C GLN A 856 -44.77 -22.81 8.46
N SER A 857 -44.71 -23.40 7.27
CA SER A 857 -45.82 -24.20 6.71
C SER A 857 -47.19 -23.47 6.74
N GLY A 858 -47.19 -22.14 6.59
CA GLY A 858 -48.39 -21.28 6.65
C GLY A 858 -48.89 -20.93 8.06
N VAL A 859 -48.15 -21.30 9.12
CA VAL A 859 -48.44 -20.93 10.51
C VAL A 859 -47.54 -19.76 10.92
N ARG A 860 -48.16 -18.66 11.37
CA ARG A 860 -47.46 -17.42 11.75
C ARG A 860 -47.29 -17.33 13.27
N ARG A 861 -46.04 -17.41 13.75
CA ARG A 861 -45.65 -17.22 15.15
C ARG A 861 -45.08 -15.82 15.35
N LYS A 862 -45.49 -15.12 16.40
CA LYS A 862 -44.95 -13.80 16.75
C LYS A 862 -43.65 -13.96 17.54
N VAL A 863 -42.59 -13.26 17.11
CA VAL A 863 -41.28 -13.22 17.76
C VAL A 863 -41.14 -11.95 18.60
N LEU A 864 -41.43 -10.79 18.01
CA LEU A 864 -41.28 -9.47 18.65
C LEU A 864 -42.51 -8.59 18.37
N SER A 865 -42.84 -7.70 19.31
CA SER A 865 -43.86 -6.66 19.11
C SER A 865 -43.48 -5.40 19.88
N VAL A 866 -43.22 -4.31 19.15
CA VAL A 866 -42.78 -3.02 19.71
C VAL A 866 -43.75 -1.93 19.27
N SER A 867 -44.10 -1.00 20.17
CA SER A 867 -45.05 0.09 19.89
C SER A 867 -44.65 1.46 20.46
N THR A 868 -43.63 1.49 21.32
CA THR A 868 -43.07 2.70 21.93
C THR A 868 -41.57 2.49 22.13
N MET A 869 -40.79 3.56 22.04
CA MET A 869 -39.33 3.55 22.16
C MET A 869 -38.89 4.82 22.90
N GLU A 870 -37.95 4.70 23.83
CA GLU A 870 -37.27 5.83 24.46
C GLU A 870 -35.92 6.04 23.73
N GLY A 871 -35.52 7.29 23.49
CA GLY A 871 -34.29 7.59 22.75
C GLY A 871 -34.42 7.58 21.22
N SER A 872 -33.31 7.89 20.53
CA SER A 872 -33.22 7.96 19.07
C SER A 872 -32.13 7.04 18.50
N GLY A 873 -31.71 6.02 19.26
CA GLY A 873 -30.70 5.05 18.86
C GLY A 873 -31.30 3.85 18.12
N TRP A 874 -30.44 3.01 17.56
CA TRP A 874 -30.78 1.70 17.02
C TRP A 874 -30.92 0.67 18.16
N HIS A 875 -31.91 -0.22 18.07
CA HIS A 875 -32.13 -1.27 19.07
C HIS A 875 -32.06 -2.65 18.40
N ARG A 876 -31.45 -3.61 19.10
CA ARG A 876 -31.35 -4.99 18.63
C ARG A 876 -32.61 -5.79 19.01
N GLY A 877 -33.26 -6.37 18.02
CA GLY A 877 -34.29 -7.39 18.19
C GLY A 877 -33.70 -8.76 17.90
N HIS A 878 -34.07 -9.78 18.67
CA HIS A 878 -33.68 -11.15 18.38
C HIS A 878 -34.76 -12.15 18.79
N GLY A 879 -34.66 -13.39 18.30
CA GLY A 879 -35.50 -14.49 18.75
C GLY A 879 -35.06 -15.86 18.25
N THR A 880 -35.10 -16.84 19.15
CA THR A 880 -34.79 -18.24 18.85
C THR A 880 -35.94 -18.90 18.09
N ILE A 881 -35.58 -19.50 16.97
CA ILE A 881 -36.47 -20.20 16.04
C ILE A 881 -36.14 -21.68 16.11
N GLN A 882 -37.16 -22.52 16.26
CA GLN A 882 -37.03 -23.98 16.20
C GLN A 882 -37.72 -24.43 14.91
N PRO A 883 -36.99 -24.54 13.80
CA PRO A 883 -37.60 -24.82 12.51
C PRO A 883 -37.87 -26.31 12.30
N ASP A 884 -39.12 -26.64 11.99
CA ASP A 884 -39.54 -27.99 11.59
C ASP A 884 -39.57 -28.16 10.04
N GLY A 885 -39.07 -27.17 9.30
CA GLY A 885 -39.04 -27.09 7.83
C GLY A 885 -38.66 -25.67 7.38
N ASP A 886 -38.79 -25.39 6.08
CA ASP A 886 -38.51 -24.06 5.51
C ASP A 886 -39.34 -22.98 6.21
N TRP A 887 -38.69 -21.86 6.54
CA TRP A 887 -39.31 -20.78 7.31
C TRP A 887 -38.96 -19.40 6.74
N GLN A 888 -39.83 -18.41 6.93
CA GLN A 888 -39.59 -17.03 6.49
C GLN A 888 -39.87 -16.03 7.61
N VAL A 889 -39.15 -14.91 7.63
CA VAL A 889 -39.42 -13.80 8.53
C VAL A 889 -40.32 -12.77 7.85
N VAL A 890 -41.26 -12.24 8.63
CA VAL A 890 -42.26 -11.26 8.19
C VAL A 890 -42.26 -10.08 9.17
N PHE A 891 -41.78 -8.93 8.70
CA PHE A 891 -41.85 -7.66 9.41
C PHE A 891 -43.13 -6.91 9.03
N GLU A 892 -43.98 -6.65 10.00
CA GLU A 892 -45.26 -5.94 9.83
C GLU A 892 -45.21 -4.61 10.58
N ALA A 893 -45.25 -3.52 9.83
CA ALA A 893 -45.44 -2.18 10.37
C ALA A 893 -46.93 -1.81 10.33
N VAL A 894 -47.46 -1.34 11.46
CA VAL A 894 -48.83 -0.82 11.57
C VAL A 894 -48.77 0.67 11.89
N GLY A 895 -49.36 1.49 11.02
CA GLY A 895 -49.36 2.95 11.20
C GLY A 895 -50.22 3.41 12.38
N ALA A 896 -49.74 4.42 13.11
CA ALA A 896 -50.53 5.14 14.12
C ALA A 896 -51.26 6.37 13.54
N GLY A 897 -50.96 6.76 12.29
CA GLY A 897 -51.58 7.92 11.64
C GLY A 897 -51.07 9.28 12.15
N GLY A 898 -49.84 9.34 12.66
CA GLY A 898 -49.18 10.59 13.09
C GLY A 898 -48.55 11.38 11.94
N ASP A 899 -47.93 12.52 12.25
CA ASP A 899 -47.16 13.31 11.28
C ASP A 899 -45.67 12.90 11.35
N HIS A 900 -45.04 12.64 10.20
CA HIS A 900 -43.61 12.31 10.07
C HIS A 900 -43.11 11.07 10.84
N GLY A 901 -43.99 10.12 11.17
CA GLY A 901 -43.59 8.84 11.78
C GLY A 901 -42.87 7.91 10.81
N TYR A 902 -41.91 7.13 11.32
CA TYR A 902 -41.23 6.07 10.57
C TYR A 902 -40.86 4.87 11.44
N ILE A 903 -40.63 3.73 10.77
CA ILE A 903 -40.01 2.52 11.31
C ILE A 903 -38.90 2.11 10.34
N ALA A 904 -37.70 1.91 10.86
CA ALA A 904 -36.53 1.46 10.10
C ALA A 904 -36.01 0.12 10.64
N LEU A 905 -35.42 -0.67 9.73
CA LEU A 905 -34.77 -1.95 9.96
C LEU A 905 -33.40 -1.93 9.32
N ASP A 906 -32.46 -2.60 9.97
CA ASP A 906 -31.08 -2.71 9.51
C ASP A 906 -30.43 -4.00 10.01
N ASP A 907 -29.33 -4.43 9.39
CA ASP A 907 -28.49 -5.56 9.83
C ASP A 907 -29.27 -6.83 10.23
N LEU A 908 -30.02 -7.42 9.29
CA LEU A 908 -30.74 -8.68 9.49
C LEU A 908 -29.76 -9.86 9.45
N HIS A 909 -29.70 -10.66 10.51
CA HIS A 909 -28.80 -11.80 10.63
C HIS A 909 -29.52 -13.06 11.15
N VAL A 910 -29.15 -14.23 10.62
CA VAL A 910 -29.62 -15.55 11.02
C VAL A 910 -28.40 -16.44 11.27
N SER A 911 -28.20 -16.83 12.53
CA SER A 911 -27.12 -17.74 12.94
C SER A 911 -27.66 -19.08 13.46
N ASP A 912 -26.80 -20.08 13.50
CA ASP A 912 -27.13 -21.41 14.03
C ASP A 912 -27.02 -21.42 15.56
N GLY A 913 -28.04 -21.91 16.25
CA GLY A 913 -28.11 -21.93 17.71
C GLY A 913 -29.29 -21.15 18.29
N ALA A 914 -29.38 -21.12 19.62
CA ALA A 914 -30.35 -20.29 20.32
C ALA A 914 -29.80 -18.86 20.49
N CYS A 915 -30.67 -17.85 20.43
CA CYS A 915 -30.25 -16.48 20.72
C CYS A 915 -29.85 -16.34 22.20
N PRO A 916 -28.77 -15.61 22.50
CA PRO A 916 -28.37 -15.32 23.87
C PRO A 916 -29.36 -14.37 24.56
N GLU A 917 -29.45 -14.47 25.89
CA GLU A 917 -30.24 -13.55 26.70
C GLU A 917 -29.72 -12.10 26.58
N PRO A 918 -30.58 -11.06 26.72
CA PRO A 918 -30.17 -9.67 26.59
C PRO A 918 -28.96 -9.31 27.46
N ALA A 919 -27.94 -8.68 26.85
CA ALA A 919 -26.67 -8.31 27.49
C ALA A 919 -25.89 -9.49 28.12
N SER A 920 -26.22 -10.73 27.78
CA SER A 920 -25.42 -11.92 28.10
C SER A 920 -24.69 -12.39 26.85
N CYS A 921 -23.41 -12.74 26.98
CA CYS A 921 -22.56 -13.21 25.90
C CYS A 921 -21.45 -14.10 26.41
N ASP A 922 -21.36 -15.30 25.85
CA ASP A 922 -20.22 -16.22 25.97
C ASP A 922 -19.19 -16.02 24.84
N PHE A 923 -19.46 -15.10 23.91
CA PHE A 923 -18.63 -14.74 22.77
C PHE A 923 -18.27 -15.88 21.81
N GLU A 924 -18.91 -17.04 21.88
CA GLU A 924 -18.51 -18.19 21.06
C GLU A 924 -18.97 -18.12 19.59
N GLN A 925 -19.99 -17.31 19.30
CA GLN A 925 -20.57 -17.21 17.96
C GLN A 925 -20.51 -15.79 17.39
N ASP A 926 -20.82 -14.79 18.22
CA ASP A 926 -20.83 -13.37 17.85
C ASP A 926 -20.55 -12.49 19.10
N MET A 927 -20.62 -11.17 18.93
CA MET A 927 -20.51 -10.22 20.05
C MET A 927 -21.83 -10.07 20.85
N CYS A 928 -22.86 -10.88 20.58
CA CYS A 928 -24.18 -10.87 21.22
C CYS A 928 -24.86 -9.49 21.33
N GLY A 929 -24.55 -8.56 20.42
CA GLY A 929 -25.06 -7.19 20.43
C GLY A 929 -24.27 -6.21 21.30
N TRP A 930 -23.12 -6.61 21.82
CA TRP A 930 -22.11 -5.69 22.33
C TRP A 930 -21.39 -5.02 21.15
N SER A 931 -21.19 -3.71 21.24
CA SER A 931 -20.54 -2.93 20.18
C SER A 931 -19.69 -1.82 20.77
N SER A 932 -18.63 -1.44 20.07
CA SER A 932 -17.91 -0.21 20.40
C SER A 932 -18.61 1.00 19.79
N PRO A 933 -18.71 2.14 20.50
CA PRO A 933 -19.40 3.32 20.02
C PRO A 933 -18.69 3.90 18.78
N SER A 934 -19.50 4.34 17.83
CA SER A 934 -19.07 4.85 16.52
C SER A 934 -18.85 6.37 16.46
N ASP A 935 -18.87 7.08 17.60
CA ASP A 935 -18.76 8.53 17.65
C ASP A 935 -17.36 9.02 17.17
N PRO A 936 -17.29 9.76 16.04
CA PRO A 936 -16.03 10.26 15.47
C PRO A 936 -15.30 11.28 16.36
N HIS A 937 -15.98 11.86 17.36
CA HIS A 937 -15.41 12.88 18.26
C HIS A 937 -14.81 12.30 19.54
N LEU A 938 -15.16 11.06 19.88
CA LEU A 938 -14.57 10.36 21.01
C LEU A 938 -13.35 9.63 20.48
N HIS A 939 -12.19 9.86 21.09
CA HIS A 939 -10.96 9.12 20.81
C HIS A 939 -11.08 7.65 21.29
N SER A 940 -12.15 6.95 20.90
CA SER A 940 -12.53 5.63 21.37
C SER A 940 -12.06 4.55 20.40
N PHE A 941 -11.41 3.53 20.96
CA PHE A 941 -10.92 2.38 20.22
C PHE A 941 -11.90 1.22 20.33
N ALA A 942 -12.05 0.46 19.24
CA ALA A 942 -12.91 -0.72 19.22
C ALA A 942 -12.27 -1.91 19.94
N TRP A 943 -13.09 -2.69 20.62
CA TRP A 943 -12.70 -3.98 21.18
C TRP A 943 -12.68 -5.06 20.11
N GLY A 944 -11.67 -5.93 20.11
CA GLY A 944 -11.50 -7.02 19.17
C GLY A 944 -12.14 -8.32 19.66
N TRP A 945 -12.69 -9.13 18.76
CA TRP A 945 -13.14 -10.51 19.07
C TRP A 945 -12.02 -11.51 18.72
N LYS A 946 -11.70 -12.47 19.58
CA LYS A 946 -10.52 -13.34 19.36
C LYS A 946 -10.65 -14.70 20.04
N SER A 947 -10.05 -15.72 19.42
CA SER A 947 -9.86 -17.06 20.00
C SER A 947 -8.53 -17.21 20.76
N GLY A 948 -8.40 -18.26 21.56
CA GLY A 948 -7.14 -18.62 22.24
C GLY A 948 -5.96 -18.99 21.31
N VAL A 949 -6.15 -19.02 19.98
CA VAL A 949 -5.07 -19.25 19.02
C VAL A 949 -4.10 -18.05 19.02
N PRO A 950 -2.79 -18.27 19.23
CA PRO A 950 -1.82 -17.18 19.31
C PRO A 950 -1.61 -16.53 17.93
N LEU A 951 -2.17 -15.33 17.75
CA LEU A 951 -1.74 -14.40 16.70
C LEU A 951 -0.49 -13.67 17.21
N ALA A 952 0.61 -13.74 16.45
CA ALA A 952 1.92 -13.21 16.87
C ALA A 952 1.90 -11.70 17.20
N LYS A 953 0.87 -11.00 16.72
CA LYS A 953 0.71 -9.54 16.78
C LYS A 953 -0.14 -9.05 17.95
N TYR A 954 -0.98 -9.91 18.54
CA TYR A 954 -1.95 -9.51 19.60
C TYR A 954 -1.84 -10.48 20.78
N PRO A 955 -1.10 -10.13 21.86
CA PRO A 955 -1.04 -10.96 23.05
C PRO A 955 -2.41 -11.04 23.74
N GLY A 956 -2.66 -12.14 24.45
CA GLY A 956 -3.91 -12.38 25.18
C GLY A 956 -3.98 -13.80 25.73
N PRO A 957 -5.03 -14.14 26.50
CA PRO A 957 -5.23 -15.48 27.04
C PRO A 957 -5.15 -16.57 25.95
N GLU A 958 -4.35 -17.61 26.19
CA GLU A 958 -4.27 -18.77 25.27
C GLU A 958 -5.53 -19.64 25.29
N GLN A 959 -6.36 -19.51 26.32
CA GLN A 959 -7.60 -20.27 26.48
C GLN A 959 -8.70 -19.31 26.89
N ASP A 960 -9.85 -19.45 26.24
CA ASP A 960 -11.09 -18.81 26.67
C ASP A 960 -11.52 -19.33 28.06
N HIS A 961 -12.48 -18.65 28.66
CA HIS A 961 -13.08 -19.11 29.90
C HIS A 961 -14.20 -20.13 29.65
N THR A 962 -15.01 -19.92 28.61
CA THR A 962 -16.23 -20.70 28.30
C THR A 962 -15.93 -22.20 28.08
N LEU A 963 -15.06 -22.51 27.13
CA LEU A 963 -14.68 -23.87 26.73
C LEU A 963 -13.39 -24.33 27.43
N GLY A 964 -12.56 -23.42 27.92
CA GLY A 964 -11.24 -23.73 28.47
C GLY A 964 -10.30 -24.30 27.40
N THR A 965 -10.45 -23.85 26.15
CA THR A 965 -9.67 -24.35 25.00
C THR A 965 -9.12 -23.22 24.15
N ARG A 966 -8.16 -23.54 23.29
CA ARG A 966 -7.64 -22.58 22.29
C ARG A 966 -8.65 -22.21 21.21
N ASN A 967 -9.71 -23.00 21.07
CA ASN A 967 -10.73 -22.81 20.03
C ASN A 967 -11.92 -21.98 20.51
N GLY A 968 -12.02 -21.70 21.81
CA GLY A 968 -13.06 -20.82 22.31
C GLY A 968 -12.65 -19.36 22.24
N HIS A 969 -13.60 -18.47 22.47
CA HIS A 969 -13.54 -17.08 22.06
C HIS A 969 -13.81 -16.12 23.21
N TYR A 970 -13.24 -14.94 23.12
CA TYR A 970 -13.44 -13.87 24.08
C TYR A 970 -13.27 -12.52 23.40
N VAL A 971 -13.77 -11.46 24.04
CA VAL A 971 -13.53 -10.09 23.59
C VAL A 971 -12.27 -9.56 24.27
N HIS A 972 -11.44 -8.83 23.53
CA HIS A 972 -10.15 -8.33 24.02
C HIS A 972 -9.86 -6.93 23.52
N PHE A 973 -8.95 -6.27 24.23
CA PHE A 973 -8.46 -4.96 23.92
C PHE A 973 -6.96 -4.90 24.20
N ASP A 974 -6.19 -4.51 23.18
CA ASP A 974 -4.77 -4.27 23.30
C ASP A 974 -4.53 -2.81 23.70
N THR A 975 -3.98 -2.62 24.91
CA THR A 975 -3.75 -1.29 25.48
C THR A 975 -2.63 -0.51 24.80
N SER A 976 -1.78 -1.18 24.00
CA SER A 976 -0.74 -0.51 23.20
C SER A 976 -1.32 0.36 22.07
N VAL A 977 -2.60 0.16 21.76
CA VAL A 977 -3.32 0.79 20.65
C VAL A 977 -3.93 2.14 21.03
N LEU A 978 -4.35 2.33 22.29
CA LEU A 978 -4.65 3.67 22.82
C LEU A 978 -3.44 4.54 22.48
N GLY A 979 -3.56 5.81 22.02
CA GLY A 979 -2.46 6.76 21.67
C GLY A 979 -2.33 7.96 22.64
N ALA A 980 -1.36 8.88 22.46
CA ALA A 980 -1.19 10.06 23.35
C ALA A 980 -2.42 11.00 23.46
N GLY A 981 -3.39 10.86 22.55
CA GLY A 981 -4.71 11.54 22.59
C GLY A 981 -5.90 10.62 22.88
N GLY A 982 -5.69 9.31 22.98
CA GLY A 982 -6.70 8.30 23.29
C GLY A 982 -6.74 7.98 24.77
N THR A 983 -7.82 8.33 25.45
CA THR A 983 -7.92 8.16 26.91
C THR A 983 -8.75 6.95 27.34
N SER A 984 -9.54 6.37 26.43
CA SER A 984 -10.41 5.25 26.76
C SER A 984 -10.88 4.40 25.57
N ALA A 985 -11.22 3.14 25.85
CA ALA A 985 -11.91 2.23 24.93
C ALA A 985 -13.22 1.76 25.58
N LEU A 986 -14.29 1.67 24.78
CA LEU A 986 -15.66 1.46 25.26
C LEU A 986 -16.28 0.24 24.56
N LEU A 987 -16.95 -0.61 25.33
CA LEU A 987 -17.78 -1.70 24.85
C LEU A 987 -19.16 -1.57 25.48
N GLU A 988 -20.18 -1.31 24.66
CA GLU A 988 -21.53 -0.97 25.09
C GLU A 988 -22.51 -2.10 24.80
N SER A 989 -23.41 -2.37 25.74
CA SER A 989 -24.51 -3.31 25.54
C SER A 989 -25.64 -2.69 24.72
N GLN A 990 -26.54 -3.52 24.21
CA GLN A 990 -27.86 -3.06 23.78
C GLN A 990 -28.60 -2.28 24.90
N PRO A 991 -29.54 -1.36 24.58
CA PRO A 991 -30.38 -0.71 25.58
C PRO A 991 -31.21 -1.72 26.38
N LEU A 992 -31.19 -1.58 27.70
CA LEU A 992 -31.86 -2.45 28.66
C LEU A 992 -32.96 -1.68 29.41
N PRO A 993 -34.11 -2.32 29.69
CA PRO A 993 -35.21 -1.67 30.39
C PRO A 993 -34.84 -1.30 31.84
N ALA A 994 -35.53 -0.32 32.40
CA ALA A 994 -35.36 0.08 33.81
C ALA A 994 -35.49 -1.12 34.76
N THR A 995 -34.58 -1.19 35.74
CA THR A 995 -34.55 -2.27 36.74
C THR A 995 -34.28 -1.74 38.14
N THR A 996 -35.01 -2.28 39.11
CA THR A 996 -34.80 -1.99 40.53
C THR A 996 -33.82 -2.95 41.21
N ASP A 997 -33.61 -4.13 40.63
CA ASP A 997 -32.73 -5.17 41.18
C ASP A 997 -32.34 -6.17 40.08
N SER A 998 -31.11 -6.09 39.59
CA SER A 998 -30.54 -7.02 38.60
C SER A 998 -29.09 -7.34 38.96
N CYS A 999 -28.53 -8.39 38.36
CA CYS A 999 -27.15 -8.80 38.59
C CYS A 999 -26.37 -8.96 37.27
N LEU A 1000 -25.19 -8.35 37.20
CA LEU A 1000 -24.21 -8.56 36.13
C LEU A 1000 -23.08 -9.45 36.66
N ARG A 1001 -22.76 -10.51 35.91
CA ARG A 1001 -21.62 -11.41 36.15
C ARG A 1001 -20.75 -11.41 34.91
N PHE A 1002 -19.44 -11.43 35.06
CA PHE A 1002 -18.51 -11.50 33.93
C PHE A 1002 -17.15 -11.98 34.39
N TRP A 1003 -16.38 -12.54 33.46
CA TRP A 1003 -14.98 -12.89 33.65
C TRP A 1003 -14.08 -11.89 32.93
N TYR A 1004 -12.95 -11.54 33.53
CA TYR A 1004 -11.99 -10.62 32.95
C TYR A 1004 -10.55 -11.11 33.16
N HIS A 1005 -9.69 -10.74 32.23
CA HIS A 1005 -8.26 -10.95 32.29
C HIS A 1005 -7.55 -9.63 32.06
N MET A 1006 -6.57 -9.28 32.89
CA MET A 1006 -5.81 -8.04 32.78
C MET A 1006 -4.32 -8.30 32.98
N ASP A 1007 -3.60 -8.38 31.87
CA ASP A 1007 -2.14 -8.53 31.85
C ASP A 1007 -1.49 -7.22 31.44
N ILE A 1008 -1.29 -6.36 32.43
CA ILE A 1008 -0.58 -5.07 32.30
C ILE A 1008 0.71 -5.17 33.14
N PRO A 1009 1.91 -4.86 32.61
CA PRO A 1009 3.16 -4.91 33.35
C PRO A 1009 3.14 -3.99 34.58
N GLU A 1010 3.55 -4.54 35.73
CA GLU A 1010 3.47 -3.87 37.04
C GLU A 1010 4.18 -2.49 37.09
N HIS A 1011 5.20 -2.29 36.25
CA HIS A 1011 6.00 -1.06 36.18
C HIS A 1011 5.35 0.08 35.38
N LEU A 1012 4.20 -0.19 34.72
CA LEU A 1012 3.43 0.77 33.91
C LEU A 1012 2.00 1.03 34.45
N SER A 1013 1.72 0.51 35.67
CA SER A 1013 0.41 0.40 36.37
C SER A 1013 -0.48 1.66 36.40
N SER A 1014 -1.13 1.99 35.28
CA SER A 1014 -2.10 3.08 35.18
C SER A 1014 -3.35 2.78 34.35
N GLY A 1015 -3.54 1.51 33.95
CA GLY A 1015 -4.76 1.02 33.31
C GLY A 1015 -5.84 0.62 34.32
N GLU A 1016 -7.07 1.07 34.08
CA GLU A 1016 -8.26 0.82 34.91
C GLU A 1016 -9.41 0.31 34.05
N LEU A 1017 -9.97 -0.87 34.37
CA LEU A 1017 -11.19 -1.40 33.76
C LEU A 1017 -12.38 -1.02 34.65
N ARG A 1018 -13.40 -0.39 34.05
CA ARG A 1018 -14.60 0.12 34.72
C ARG A 1018 -15.86 -0.46 34.09
N VAL A 1019 -16.89 -0.65 34.92
CA VAL A 1019 -18.26 -0.89 34.48
C VAL A 1019 -19.10 0.34 34.82
N MET A 1020 -19.67 0.94 33.80
CA MET A 1020 -20.50 2.13 33.87
C MET A 1020 -21.94 1.80 33.43
N LEU A 1021 -22.92 2.50 34.01
CA LEU A 1021 -24.29 2.52 33.52
C LEU A 1021 -24.57 3.85 32.86
N HIS A 1022 -24.95 3.86 31.59
CA HIS A 1022 -25.35 5.06 30.86
C HIS A 1022 -26.87 5.12 30.73
N SER A 1023 -27.47 6.25 31.09
CA SER A 1023 -28.93 6.48 31.01
C SER A 1023 -29.23 7.94 30.70
N THR A 1024 -30.49 8.29 30.50
CA THR A 1024 -30.93 9.70 30.36
C THR A 1024 -30.61 10.57 31.59
N ALA A 1025 -30.39 9.95 32.76
CA ALA A 1025 -29.96 10.63 33.98
C ALA A 1025 -28.43 10.89 34.04
N GLY A 1026 -27.66 10.41 33.06
CA GLY A 1026 -26.20 10.51 32.99
C GLY A 1026 -25.49 9.15 33.13
N GLN A 1027 -24.16 9.18 33.21
CA GLN A 1027 -23.29 8.02 33.42
C GLN A 1027 -22.99 7.79 34.91
N ARG A 1028 -22.99 6.53 35.36
CA ARG A 1028 -22.68 6.13 36.74
C ARG A 1028 -21.70 4.96 36.78
N LEU A 1029 -20.58 5.13 37.49
CA LEU A 1029 -19.64 4.05 37.79
C LEU A 1029 -20.24 3.08 38.81
N VAL A 1030 -20.25 1.79 38.49
CA VAL A 1030 -20.75 0.72 39.39
C VAL A 1030 -19.67 -0.26 39.82
N TRP A 1031 -18.58 -0.39 39.07
CA TRP A 1031 -17.45 -1.25 39.42
C TRP A 1031 -16.15 -0.79 38.73
N SER A 1032 -14.99 -0.99 39.35
CA SER A 1032 -13.68 -0.66 38.77
C SER A 1032 -12.55 -1.52 39.36
N VAL A 1033 -11.54 -1.83 38.55
CA VAL A 1033 -10.28 -2.48 38.98
C VAL A 1033 -9.08 -1.80 38.32
N GLU A 1034 -7.97 -1.63 39.06
CA GLU A 1034 -6.75 -0.93 38.62
C GLU A 1034 -5.52 -1.86 38.70
N GLY A 1035 -4.66 -1.88 37.67
CA GLY A 1035 -3.35 -2.55 37.71
C GLY A 1035 -3.32 -4.01 37.25
N HIS A 1036 -2.20 -4.70 37.49
CA HIS A 1036 -2.00 -6.11 37.12
C HIS A 1036 -2.81 -7.03 38.06
N HIS A 1037 -3.63 -7.91 37.49
CA HIS A 1037 -4.46 -8.83 38.27
C HIS A 1037 -4.38 -10.26 37.70
N SER A 1038 -3.17 -10.84 37.76
CA SER A 1038 -2.82 -12.26 37.49
C SER A 1038 -2.90 -12.73 36.03
N TRP A 1039 -2.17 -13.81 35.72
CA TRP A 1039 -2.12 -14.45 34.38
C TRP A 1039 -3.36 -15.31 34.02
N GLY A 1040 -4.47 -15.22 34.75
CA GLY A 1040 -5.65 -16.07 34.54
C GLY A 1040 -6.98 -15.34 34.77
N TRP A 1041 -8.07 -15.89 34.23
CA TRP A 1041 -9.42 -15.34 34.28
C TRP A 1041 -9.91 -15.09 35.72
N GLN A 1042 -10.50 -13.92 35.95
CA GLN A 1042 -11.06 -13.47 37.24
C GLN A 1042 -12.56 -13.16 37.10
N GLY A 1043 -13.38 -13.71 37.99
CA GLY A 1043 -14.84 -13.48 37.98
C GLY A 1043 -15.24 -12.29 38.84
N SER A 1044 -16.16 -11.47 38.35
CA SER A 1044 -16.76 -10.36 39.10
C SER A 1044 -18.30 -10.43 39.09
N MET A 1045 -18.91 -9.84 40.13
CA MET A 1045 -20.35 -9.76 40.27
C MET A 1045 -20.75 -8.35 40.71
N VAL A 1046 -21.62 -7.70 39.94
CA VAL A 1046 -21.97 -6.27 40.08
C VAL A 1046 -23.49 -6.11 40.14
N PRO A 1047 -24.04 -5.52 41.22
CA PRO A 1047 -25.47 -5.20 41.30
C PRO A 1047 -25.82 -4.02 40.38
N VAL A 1048 -26.88 -4.19 39.58
CA VAL A 1048 -27.33 -3.21 38.56
C VAL A 1048 -28.71 -2.67 38.92
N GLN A 1049 -28.81 -1.34 39.01
CA GLN A 1049 -30.04 -0.62 39.33
C GLN A 1049 -30.13 0.67 38.51
N SER A 1050 -31.20 0.83 37.74
CA SER A 1050 -31.47 2.02 36.93
C SER A 1050 -32.96 2.34 36.88
N PRO A 1051 -33.38 3.59 37.17
CA PRO A 1051 -34.79 4.00 37.17
C PRO A 1051 -35.36 4.26 35.77
N SER A 1052 -34.51 4.31 34.75
CA SER A 1052 -34.86 4.49 33.33
C SER A 1052 -34.14 3.44 32.48
N GLU A 1053 -34.46 3.38 31.19
CA GLU A 1053 -33.65 2.63 30.22
C GLU A 1053 -32.18 3.01 30.34
N PHE A 1054 -31.30 2.02 30.23
CA PHE A 1054 -29.87 2.18 30.42
C PHE A 1054 -29.06 1.20 29.56
N GLN A 1055 -27.77 1.49 29.36
CA GLN A 1055 -26.80 0.58 28.77
C GLN A 1055 -25.69 0.27 29.78
N ILE A 1056 -25.14 -0.93 29.70
CA ILE A 1056 -23.93 -1.32 30.43
C ILE A 1056 -22.74 -1.02 29.53
N ILE A 1057 -21.73 -0.36 30.08
CA ILE A 1057 -20.52 0.02 29.35
C ILE A 1057 -19.30 -0.51 30.10
N PHE A 1058 -18.48 -1.31 29.43
CA PHE A 1058 -17.13 -1.61 29.87
C PHE A 1058 -16.18 -0.53 29.31
N GLU A 1059 -15.53 0.20 30.21
CA GLU A 1059 -14.58 1.26 29.86
C GLU A 1059 -13.18 0.88 30.35
N ILE A 1060 -12.20 0.89 29.46
CA ILE A 1060 -10.78 0.87 29.83
C ILE A 1060 -10.26 2.29 29.79
N THR A 1061 -9.61 2.77 30.85
CA THR A 1061 -8.97 4.09 30.87
C THR A 1061 -7.48 4.00 31.20
N THR A 1062 -6.68 4.89 30.61
CA THR A 1062 -5.24 4.98 30.89
C THR A 1062 -4.87 6.38 31.36
N ARG A 1063 -4.22 6.48 32.53
CA ARG A 1063 -3.85 7.78 33.12
C ARG A 1063 -2.40 8.20 32.77
N ARG A 1064 -1.55 7.30 32.27
CA ARG A 1064 -0.16 7.56 31.82
C ARG A 1064 0.27 6.62 30.69
N TRP A 1065 1.35 7.02 30.02
CA TRP A 1065 1.85 6.54 28.73
C TRP A 1065 3.32 6.10 28.83
N PRO A 1066 3.80 5.02 28.15
CA PRO A 1066 3.09 3.99 27.36
C PRO A 1066 2.66 2.76 28.19
N LEU A 1067 1.68 2.00 27.69
CA LEU A 1067 1.22 0.73 28.25
C LEU A 1067 1.34 -0.36 27.18
N GLU A 1068 2.21 -1.33 27.40
CA GLU A 1068 2.07 -2.64 26.76
C GLU A 1068 1.13 -3.47 27.65
N GLY A 1069 0.13 -4.17 27.11
CA GLY A 1069 -0.74 -5.02 27.93
C GLY A 1069 -2.09 -5.33 27.29
N THR A 1070 -2.74 -6.39 27.77
CA THR A 1070 -4.01 -6.90 27.23
C THR A 1070 -5.09 -6.98 28.29
N VAL A 1071 -6.28 -6.48 27.95
CA VAL A 1071 -7.50 -6.70 28.72
C VAL A 1071 -8.43 -7.59 27.92
N ALA A 1072 -9.02 -8.61 28.53
CA ALA A 1072 -10.02 -9.46 27.90
C ALA A 1072 -11.23 -9.65 28.81
N LEU A 1073 -12.41 -9.86 28.22
CA LEU A 1073 -13.67 -10.16 28.89
C LEU A 1073 -14.28 -11.41 28.26
N ASP A 1074 -14.94 -12.20 29.10
CA ASP A 1074 -15.62 -13.42 28.69
C ASP A 1074 -16.80 -13.72 29.61
N ASP A 1075 -17.72 -14.60 29.18
CA ASP A 1075 -18.84 -15.12 29.97
C ASP A 1075 -19.64 -14.02 30.70
N VAL A 1076 -20.05 -12.99 29.95
CA VAL A 1076 -20.89 -11.91 30.47
C VAL A 1076 -22.32 -12.43 30.62
N ALA A 1077 -22.89 -12.36 31.82
CA ALA A 1077 -24.25 -12.79 32.11
C ALA A 1077 -25.02 -11.71 32.87
N TYR A 1078 -26.13 -11.26 32.27
CA TYR A 1078 -27.05 -10.29 32.87
C TYR A 1078 -28.35 -10.98 33.28
N SER A 1079 -28.65 -11.00 34.58
CA SER A 1079 -29.90 -11.54 35.12
C SER A 1079 -30.85 -10.40 35.51
N ALA A 1080 -31.90 -10.22 34.70
CA ALA A 1080 -32.92 -9.19 34.93
C ALA A 1080 -33.83 -9.55 36.12
N GLY A 1081 -34.06 -8.61 37.05
CA GLY A 1081 -35.03 -8.79 38.13
C GLY A 1081 -34.57 -9.72 39.28
N VAL A 1082 -33.33 -10.19 39.23
CA VAL A 1082 -32.73 -11.07 40.24
C VAL A 1082 -31.52 -10.38 40.85
N GLY A 1083 -31.58 -10.07 42.15
CA GLY A 1083 -30.47 -9.44 42.87
C GLY A 1083 -29.27 -10.38 43.06
N CYS A 1084 -28.06 -9.82 43.14
CA CYS A 1084 -26.81 -10.58 43.29
C CYS A 1084 -26.68 -11.37 44.61
N HIS A 1085 -27.68 -11.30 45.50
CA HIS A 1085 -27.71 -11.97 46.80
C HIS A 1085 -28.69 -13.15 46.91
N SER A 1086 -29.39 -13.54 45.83
CA SER A 1086 -30.18 -14.77 45.84
C SER A 1086 -29.25 -15.99 45.78
N SER A 1087 -28.91 -16.54 46.94
CA SER A 1087 -28.19 -17.81 47.05
C SER A 1087 -29.09 -18.99 46.62
N LEU A 1088 -28.58 -19.80 45.68
CA LEU A 1088 -28.83 -21.22 45.47
C LEU A 1088 -30.31 -21.69 45.54
N GLU A 1089 -30.98 -21.75 44.40
CA GLU A 1089 -31.67 -23.02 44.09
C GLU A 1089 -30.62 -23.92 43.45
N GLU A 1090 -30.09 -24.85 44.24
CA GLU A 1090 -29.43 -26.03 43.68
C GLU A 1090 -30.41 -26.67 42.69
N PRO A 1091 -30.05 -26.91 41.43
CA PRO A 1091 -30.74 -27.94 40.67
C PRO A 1091 -30.57 -29.23 41.49
N VAL A 1092 -31.71 -29.83 41.82
CA VAL A 1092 -31.84 -31.13 42.48
C VAL A 1092 -30.70 -32.05 42.04
N GLU A 1093 -29.82 -32.40 42.98
CA GLU A 1093 -28.95 -33.57 42.84
C GLU A 1093 -29.86 -34.80 42.62
N GLU A 1094 -30.12 -35.14 41.36
CA GLU A 1094 -30.24 -36.54 41.01
C GLU A 1094 -28.88 -37.17 41.27
N LYS A 1095 -28.79 -37.88 42.41
CA LYS A 1095 -27.69 -38.76 42.79
C LYS A 1095 -27.03 -39.39 41.55
N PRO A 1096 -25.75 -39.11 41.26
CA PRO A 1096 -24.94 -40.04 40.52
C PRO A 1096 -24.65 -41.22 41.45
N SER A 1097 -25.22 -42.36 41.11
CA SER A 1097 -24.88 -43.63 41.71
C SER A 1097 -23.39 -43.94 41.52
N GLY A 1098 -22.66 -44.01 42.64
CA GLY A 1098 -21.58 -44.97 42.84
C GLY A 1098 -20.25 -44.75 42.11
N SER A 1099 -19.25 -44.26 42.86
CA SER A 1099 -17.90 -44.83 42.94
C SER A 1099 -17.27 -45.37 41.63
N PHE A 1100 -16.71 -44.50 40.79
CA PHE A 1100 -15.90 -44.90 39.63
C PHE A 1100 -14.39 -45.04 39.91
N VAL A 1101 -13.94 -44.85 41.16
CA VAL A 1101 -12.50 -44.93 41.51
C VAL A 1101 -12.04 -46.38 41.82
N ALA A 1102 -12.98 -47.30 42.10
CA ALA A 1102 -12.64 -48.69 42.39
C ALA A 1102 -12.54 -49.58 41.13
N GLU A 1103 -13.28 -49.29 40.06
CA GLU A 1103 -13.28 -50.12 38.84
C GLU A 1103 -12.08 -49.86 37.93
N VAL A 1104 -11.56 -48.62 37.88
CA VAL A 1104 -10.38 -48.28 37.06
C VAL A 1104 -9.12 -48.95 37.62
N VAL A 1105 -8.99 -49.04 38.95
CA VAL A 1105 -7.85 -49.71 39.61
C VAL A 1105 -7.94 -51.23 39.43
N LEU A 1106 -9.15 -51.81 39.45
CA LEU A 1106 -9.36 -53.24 39.23
C LEU A 1106 -9.17 -53.62 37.74
N GLY A 1107 -9.57 -52.75 36.81
CA GLY A 1107 -9.37 -52.91 35.37
C GLY A 1107 -7.89 -52.80 34.95
N LEU A 1108 -7.14 -51.88 35.54
CA LEU A 1108 -5.68 -51.76 35.31
C LEU A 1108 -4.92 -52.97 35.85
N LEU A 1109 -5.32 -53.53 37.00
CA LEU A 1109 -4.74 -54.75 37.54
C LEU A 1109 -5.09 -56.00 36.71
N LEU A 1110 -6.32 -56.10 36.18
CA LEU A 1110 -6.71 -57.19 35.29
C LEU A 1110 -5.98 -57.13 33.94
N ALA A 1111 -5.81 -55.93 33.37
CA ALA A 1111 -5.07 -55.72 32.13
C ALA A 1111 -3.59 -56.12 32.27
N LEU A 1112 -2.94 -55.80 33.39
CA LEU A 1112 -1.56 -56.21 33.68
C LEU A 1112 -1.41 -57.74 33.81
N VAL A 1113 -2.41 -58.44 34.38
CA VAL A 1113 -2.41 -59.91 34.47
C VAL A 1113 -2.66 -60.56 33.10
N ILE A 1114 -3.51 -59.98 32.26
CA ILE A 1114 -3.77 -60.49 30.91
C ILE A 1114 -2.55 -60.29 29.99
N VAL A 1115 -1.88 -59.14 30.06
CA VAL A 1115 -0.67 -58.87 29.27
C VAL A 1115 0.47 -59.81 29.66
N THR A 1116 0.62 -60.15 30.94
CA THR A 1116 1.65 -61.11 31.40
C THR A 1116 1.32 -62.56 31.00
N LEU A 1117 0.04 -62.95 30.94
CA LEU A 1117 -0.39 -64.25 30.43
C LEU A 1117 -0.25 -64.37 28.90
N VAL A 1118 -0.51 -63.30 28.15
CA VAL A 1118 -0.33 -63.27 26.69
C VAL A 1118 1.15 -63.26 26.32
N ALA A 1119 2.00 -62.55 27.07
CA ALA A 1119 3.45 -62.55 26.85
C ALA A 1119 4.08 -63.93 27.13
N THR A 1120 3.64 -64.62 28.19
CA THR A 1120 4.12 -65.97 28.51
C THR A 1120 3.56 -67.04 27.56
N GLY A 1121 2.33 -66.88 27.08
CA GLY A 1121 1.72 -67.74 26.05
C GLY A 1121 2.34 -67.53 24.64
N GLY A 1122 2.62 -66.29 24.27
CA GLY A 1122 3.27 -65.93 23.00
C GLY A 1122 4.72 -66.41 22.93
N TRP A 1123 5.45 -66.34 24.04
CA TRP A 1123 6.81 -66.88 24.14
C TRP A 1123 6.86 -68.42 24.06
N TYR A 1124 5.79 -69.09 24.51
CA TYR A 1124 5.63 -70.55 24.36
C TYR A 1124 5.26 -70.97 22.93
N TRP A 1125 4.46 -70.15 22.24
CA TRP A 1125 3.99 -70.42 20.87
C TRP A 1125 5.06 -70.14 19.80
N LEU A 1126 5.84 -69.07 19.96
CA LEU A 1126 6.95 -68.72 19.06
C LEU A 1126 8.13 -69.72 19.11
N LYS A 1127 8.18 -70.59 20.11
CA LYS A 1127 9.17 -71.67 20.21
C LYS A 1127 8.80 -72.92 19.40
N GLN A 1128 7.58 -73.01 18.83
CA GLN A 1128 7.08 -74.21 18.15
C GLN A 1128 6.96 -74.13 16.62
N GLN A 1129 7.17 -72.99 15.96
CA GLN A 1129 6.97 -72.89 14.50
C GLN A 1129 8.18 -72.30 13.74
N GLY A 1130 9.36 -72.86 13.97
CA GLY A 1130 10.49 -72.73 13.04
C GLY A 1130 10.53 -73.90 12.07
N LEU A 1131 9.84 -73.83 10.93
CA LEU A 1131 10.18 -74.57 9.69
C LEU A 1131 9.31 -74.14 8.50
N ALA A 1132 10.01 -73.72 7.42
CA ALA A 1132 9.54 -73.48 6.04
C ALA A 1132 8.71 -72.20 5.80
N SER A 1133 8.85 -71.43 4.70
CA SER A 1133 9.80 -71.37 3.58
C SER A 1133 9.49 -70.12 2.72
N ARG A 1134 10.53 -69.48 2.19
CA ARG A 1134 10.69 -68.84 0.86
C ARG A 1134 9.53 -68.05 0.19
N THR A 1135 9.80 -66.76 -0.01
CA THR A 1135 9.73 -65.85 -1.22
C THR A 1135 9.41 -66.47 -2.62
N PRO A 1136 9.21 -65.70 -3.75
CA PRO A 1136 9.27 -64.23 -4.02
C PRO A 1136 8.25 -63.60 -5.06
N ALA A 1137 8.35 -62.26 -5.24
CA ALA A 1137 8.42 -61.44 -6.49
C ALA A 1137 7.20 -60.92 -7.33
N GLU A 1138 7.42 -59.68 -7.83
CA GLU A 1138 6.93 -58.95 -9.06
C GLU A 1138 5.45 -58.54 -9.16
N SER A 1139 5.01 -57.49 -9.90
CA SER A 1139 5.54 -56.28 -10.56
C SER A 1139 4.31 -55.47 -11.09
N ASP A 1140 4.56 -54.24 -11.54
CA ASP A 1140 3.81 -53.45 -12.56
C ASP A 1140 2.53 -52.65 -12.23
N THR A 1141 2.64 -51.36 -12.58
CA THR A 1141 1.66 -50.28 -12.83
C THR A 1141 0.86 -50.49 -14.15
N PRO A 1142 -0.04 -49.61 -14.67
CA PRO A 1142 -0.78 -48.43 -14.13
C PRO A 1142 -2.30 -48.37 -14.56
N GLN A 1143 -2.95 -47.22 -14.27
CA GLN A 1143 -4.13 -46.58 -14.91
C GLN A 1143 -5.53 -46.75 -14.30
N GLY A 1144 -6.20 -45.60 -14.14
CA GLY A 1144 -7.66 -45.49 -14.05
C GLY A 1144 -8.13 -44.32 -13.19
N PHE A 1145 -8.36 -43.15 -13.82
CA PHE A 1145 -9.17 -42.07 -13.24
C PHE A 1145 -10.63 -42.52 -13.15
N ASP A 1146 -11.32 -42.19 -12.06
CA ASP A 1146 -12.73 -41.84 -12.13
C ASP A 1146 -13.13 -40.84 -11.03
N ASN A 1147 -13.99 -39.94 -11.46
CA ASN A 1147 -14.49 -38.74 -10.83
C ASN A 1147 -15.49 -39.08 -9.72
N ILE A 1148 -15.27 -38.60 -8.48
CA ILE A 1148 -16.30 -38.70 -7.42
C ILE A 1148 -16.39 -37.39 -6.64
N THR A 1149 -17.57 -36.79 -6.75
CA THR A 1149 -18.17 -35.75 -5.93
C THR A 1149 -18.10 -36.07 -4.43
N PHE A 1150 -17.55 -35.19 -3.61
CA PHE A 1150 -17.57 -35.34 -2.16
C PHE A 1150 -18.79 -34.64 -1.55
N ARG A 1151 -19.67 -35.47 -0.99
CA ARG A 1151 -20.58 -35.10 0.11
C ARG A 1151 -19.79 -35.11 1.41
N ASP A 1152 -20.27 -34.28 2.34
CA ASP A 1152 -19.91 -34.24 3.75
C ASP A 1152 -19.65 -35.62 4.34
N ASP A 1153 -18.49 -35.81 4.98
CA ASP A 1153 -18.35 -36.56 6.23
C ASP A 1153 -16.92 -36.46 6.80
N LYS A 1154 -16.88 -36.25 8.12
CA LYS A 1154 -15.70 -36.09 8.99
C LYS A 1154 -14.70 -37.25 8.87
N VAL A 1155 -13.39 -36.93 8.80
CA VAL A 1155 -12.31 -37.91 9.00
C VAL A 1155 -11.56 -37.60 10.30
N ILE A 1156 -11.58 -38.56 11.23
CA ILE A 1156 -10.76 -38.60 12.44
C ILE A 1156 -9.42 -39.23 12.07
N VAL A 1157 -8.30 -38.54 12.33
CA VAL A 1157 -6.96 -39.13 12.31
C VAL A 1157 -6.40 -39.13 13.73
N SER A 1158 -6.14 -40.34 14.26
CA SER A 1158 -5.40 -40.56 15.50
C SER A 1158 -3.88 -40.48 15.28
N PRO A 1159 -3.10 -40.13 16.32
CA PRO A 1159 -1.70 -39.71 16.19
C PRO A 1159 -0.70 -40.89 16.19
N LEU A 1160 0.48 -40.67 15.59
CA LEU A 1160 1.70 -41.46 15.79
C LEU A 1160 2.73 -40.64 16.60
N PRO A 1161 3.45 -41.22 17.59
CA PRO A 1161 4.42 -40.48 18.42
C PRO A 1161 5.85 -40.43 17.83
N ARG A 1162 6.53 -39.33 18.16
CA ARG A 1162 8.00 -39.06 18.20
C ARG A 1162 8.75 -40.08 19.09
N GLU A 1163 10.09 -40.27 19.12
CA GLU A 1163 11.33 -39.80 18.47
C GLU A 1163 12.49 -40.69 18.99
N GLY A 1164 13.66 -40.67 18.31
CA GLY A 1164 15.02 -40.93 18.85
C GLY A 1164 15.46 -42.41 18.93
N ASP A 1165 16.71 -42.82 18.69
CA ASP A 1165 17.99 -42.07 18.64
C ASP A 1165 19.12 -42.98 18.09
N GLU A 1166 20.24 -42.33 17.71
CA GLU A 1166 21.64 -42.85 17.57
C GLU A 1166 22.05 -43.76 16.38
N ALA A 1167 22.77 -43.18 15.41
CA ALA A 1167 24.20 -43.44 15.10
C ALA A 1167 24.71 -42.61 13.89
#